data_AF-A0A6P0LI70-F1
#
_entry.id   AF-A0A6P0LI70-F1
#
_cell.length_a   1.000
_cell.length_b   1.000
_cell.length_c   1.000
_cell.angle_alpha   90.00
_cell.angle_beta   90.00
_cell.angle_gamma   90.00
#
_symmetry.space_group_name_H-M   'P 1'
#
loop_
_entity.id
_entity.type
_entity.pdbx_description
1 polymer ?
#
loop_
_entity_poly.entity_id
_entity_poly.type
_entity_poly.pdbx_seq_one_letter_code
_entity_poly.pdbx_strand_id
1 'polypeptide(L)'
;MEKLHPLEQIIRQIDKAEASAKYKANSDEIVIIFDQKKKCFLSRIPIFSGNNIVYYLVYNTNNASSFAESRDLLIEVTDFARNRKLGISLDYRASCPSGKEEQVALALCGDNSPGDELDKRIKRWVFQLTDERATEFIDNYYTKVEWLQTELKTKAAEEIGLKLDVRLSVENSKQLEPIKIEPTEITVEVTDFAKDRKLPISVAYRASCLPGKENQVAQALCGDNSPGDEFDKIIKGWVFQLTDERAAEFIDNYYSQVKWLQTELKTKAAEEIGLNLDVRLSVENSKQLEPIKIEPTEITVEVTDFAKDRKLPISVAYRASCLPGKENQVAQALCGDNSPGYEFDKRIKRWVFQLTDERAAEFIDNYYSQVEWLQNELKTKAAEEIGLNLDVRLSLKNRKQLEPVKIGLKEIPVYVKDSDNLLDLEVETELIVHDQVKATSNLDYDCWNFLTNLTKREIQKYLRENTTISKFYYELKDTVRHELVNHLNSILDKQGLRVGYLFINSKTVSSSLLPKELVEIQYRVECKVQKYAGSVYVENNLQMLSQDFRRYISAQSPNLQGWVETKLEKIVKPLLLDKNYADILCDFSQEAEAIRQAMQIEAESIGYRIKHIVSVPKQEHSQLLEKLEIKDDTSEFSTNLASIKVTISTTVDLKFISLKKIEDYLNKTVDDIKELIKETINRTTRVIIRTIDPERFYMRFFDPKSGEKSVEQELKDEITQALEEQFGAQIIRVDPITEQTEIMDYVNKLMGEVGSFECEVLSLTGGEPVTFQGDFKILGIEPNSWYTFQLAFPSMRQPKEKLWEEHEALKNEYSNLIKSGDVGNNRNKLDKIHQIIDAIKNEYPGINKIKISIENSITAKLETAKSELLRYTDFEHLSTMESYINQWARESVIEQYGLEIKITNLSRSRTQEEKSFYEAKAKLQRANLDKELAKIEAIDKESQQQLRMYSRRNQAQSEELNKLYEQRAKIIANSDVDQDEIDDLNEKINRLENEIPSFSLEDAGNSINRLEPTRDKRKSALDFEEQMSLPSSEKNQEPDFSGEPRIINQEDEII
;
A
#
# COMPACT_ATOMS: atom_id res chain seq x y z
N MET A 1 4.94 -17.64 -3.34
CA MET A 1 4.96 -16.18 -3.15
C MET A 1 4.14 -15.59 -4.28
N GLU A 2 2.95 -15.08 -3.99
CA GLU A 2 2.16 -14.32 -4.97
C GLU A 2 2.95 -13.07 -5.37
N LYS A 3 2.94 -12.76 -6.67
CA LYS A 3 3.60 -11.57 -7.21
C LYS A 3 2.80 -10.35 -6.72
N LEU A 4 3.33 -9.61 -5.75
CA LEU A 4 2.71 -8.37 -5.24
C LEU A 4 2.44 -7.43 -6.42
N HIS A 5 1.19 -6.98 -6.55
CA HIS A 5 0.78 -6.13 -7.67
C HIS A 5 1.31 -4.70 -7.44
N PRO A 6 1.83 -3.99 -8.46
CA PRO A 6 2.39 -2.64 -8.27
C PRO A 6 1.44 -1.63 -7.60
N LEU A 7 0.12 -1.84 -7.76
CA LEU A 7 -0.93 -1.01 -7.17
C LEU A 7 -0.97 -1.03 -5.63
N GLU A 8 -0.31 -2.00 -4.98
CA GLU A 8 -0.20 -2.04 -3.51
C GLU A 8 0.55 -0.85 -2.91
N GLN A 9 1.32 -0.12 -3.73
CA GLN A 9 1.95 1.16 -3.36
C GLN A 9 0.94 2.31 -3.19
N ILE A 10 -0.29 2.14 -3.70
CA ILE A 10 -1.38 3.13 -3.59
C ILE A 10 -2.48 2.61 -2.66
N ILE A 11 -2.86 1.35 -2.80
CA ILE A 11 -3.91 0.74 -1.99
C ILE A 11 -3.58 -0.74 -1.73
N ARG A 12 -3.52 -1.12 -0.45
CA ARG A 12 -3.39 -2.52 -0.05
C ARG A 12 -4.38 -2.86 1.06
N GLN A 13 -4.84 -4.11 1.03
CA GLN A 13 -5.64 -4.66 2.11
C GLN A 13 -4.73 -4.99 3.30
N ILE A 14 -5.16 -4.63 4.49
CA ILE A 14 -4.42 -4.87 5.75
C ILE A 14 -5.30 -5.63 6.74
N ASP A 15 -4.68 -6.27 7.73
CA ASP A 15 -5.42 -6.93 8.80
C ASP A 15 -5.93 -5.94 9.86
N LYS A 16 -6.80 -6.41 10.75
CA LYS A 16 -7.40 -5.59 11.82
C LYS A 16 -6.35 -5.05 12.80
N ALA A 17 -5.28 -5.80 13.07
CA ALA A 17 -4.24 -5.41 14.03
C ALA A 17 -3.41 -4.26 13.46
N GLU A 18 -2.99 -4.38 12.20
CA GLU A 18 -2.29 -3.32 11.45
C GLU A 18 -3.17 -2.07 11.29
N ALA A 19 -4.45 -2.25 10.93
CA ALA A 19 -5.40 -1.14 10.83
C ALA A 19 -5.56 -0.39 12.16
N SER A 20 -5.61 -1.12 13.28
CA SER A 20 -5.75 -0.53 14.62
C SER A 20 -4.50 0.21 15.08
N ALA A 21 -3.31 -0.28 14.72
CA ALA A 21 -2.04 0.38 15.02
C ALA A 21 -1.90 1.69 14.24
N LYS A 22 -2.22 1.67 12.94
CA LYS A 22 -2.12 2.83 12.05
C LYS A 22 -3.20 3.88 12.34
N TYR A 23 -4.43 3.46 12.66
CA TYR A 23 -5.52 4.37 13.03
C TYR A 23 -5.23 5.17 14.31
N LYS A 24 -4.42 4.63 15.25
CA LYS A 24 -3.98 5.35 16.47
C LYS A 24 -2.77 6.27 16.25
N ALA A 25 -1.96 6.01 15.23
CA ALA A 25 -0.69 6.69 15.00
C ALA A 25 -0.82 8.08 14.35
N ASN A 26 -2.02 8.44 13.84
CA ASN A 26 -2.28 9.74 13.20
C ASN A 26 -1.25 10.09 12.08
N SER A 27 -0.87 9.08 11.31
CA SER A 27 0.06 9.18 10.18
C SER A 27 -0.60 9.77 8.92
N ASP A 28 0.20 10.25 7.97
CA ASP A 28 -0.24 10.68 6.62
C ASP A 28 -0.88 9.56 5.77
N GLU A 29 -0.99 8.35 6.32
CA GLU A 29 -1.59 7.16 5.71
C GLU A 29 -3.07 7.05 6.11
N ILE A 30 -3.96 6.91 5.13
CA ILE A 30 -5.40 6.92 5.37
C ILE A 30 -5.89 5.47 5.50
N VAL A 31 -6.36 5.11 6.69
CA VAL A 31 -7.00 3.81 6.95
C VAL A 31 -8.48 3.90 6.63
N ILE A 32 -8.94 3.08 5.68
CA ILE A 32 -10.34 2.99 5.29
C ILE A 32 -10.95 1.68 5.79
N ILE A 33 -12.08 1.81 6.48
CA ILE A 33 -12.81 0.68 7.06
C ILE A 33 -14.10 0.50 6.26
N PHE A 34 -14.22 -0.65 5.61
CA PHE A 34 -15.32 -0.91 4.67
C PHE A 34 -16.12 -2.15 5.08
N ASP A 35 -17.45 -1.99 5.17
CA ASP A 35 -18.38 -3.11 5.33
C ASP A 35 -18.82 -3.60 3.93
N GLN A 36 -18.30 -4.75 3.50
CA GLN A 36 -18.59 -5.34 2.19
C GLN A 36 -20.08 -5.64 2.00
N LYS A 37 -20.80 -5.98 3.07
CA LYS A 37 -22.21 -6.36 2.99
C LYS A 37 -23.11 -5.13 2.87
N LYS A 38 -22.79 -4.06 3.60
CA LYS A 38 -23.57 -2.80 3.59
C LYS A 38 -23.10 -1.81 2.53
N LYS A 39 -21.95 -2.05 1.90
CA LYS A 39 -21.29 -1.14 0.96
C LYS A 39 -21.15 0.28 1.52
N CYS A 40 -20.76 0.40 2.79
CA CYS A 40 -20.59 1.69 3.46
C CYS A 40 -19.31 1.75 4.29
N PHE A 41 -18.81 2.97 4.47
CA PHE A 41 -17.65 3.25 5.30
C PHE A 41 -18.03 3.35 6.77
N LEU A 42 -17.15 2.84 7.64
CA LEU A 42 -17.27 2.98 9.08
C LEU A 42 -16.27 4.02 9.57
N SER A 43 -16.75 4.99 10.33
CA SER A 43 -15.90 6.06 10.88
C SER A 43 -14.97 5.58 12.00
N ARG A 44 -15.17 4.36 12.53
CA ARG A 44 -14.38 3.74 13.60
C ARG A 44 -14.28 2.23 13.42
N ILE A 45 -13.18 1.64 13.90
CA ILE A 45 -12.99 0.19 13.90
C ILE A 45 -14.00 -0.44 14.86
N PRO A 46 -14.91 -1.31 14.39
CA PRO A 46 -15.92 -1.92 15.24
C PRO A 46 -15.30 -2.96 16.21
N ILE A 47 -15.83 -2.96 17.43
CA ILE A 47 -15.35 -3.80 18.54
C ILE A 47 -15.56 -5.29 18.23
N PHE A 48 -16.70 -5.65 17.62
CA PHE A 48 -17.01 -6.99 17.12
C PHE A 48 -16.86 -7.03 15.59
N SER A 49 -15.91 -7.83 15.10
CA SER A 49 -15.68 -8.00 13.66
C SER A 49 -16.50 -9.18 13.14
N GLY A 50 -17.54 -8.91 12.36
CA GLY A 50 -18.09 -9.94 11.47
C GLY A 50 -17.16 -10.15 10.27
N ASN A 51 -17.23 -11.32 9.63
CA ASN A 51 -16.40 -11.72 8.47
C ASN A 51 -16.53 -10.82 7.21
N ASN A 52 -17.24 -9.69 7.28
CA ASN A 52 -17.56 -8.82 6.15
C ASN A 52 -16.88 -7.44 6.23
N ILE A 53 -16.00 -7.21 7.21
CA ILE A 53 -15.30 -5.94 7.37
C ILE A 53 -13.87 -6.10 6.86
N VAL A 54 -13.51 -5.25 5.90
CA VAL A 54 -12.17 -5.17 5.32
C VAL A 54 -11.54 -3.82 5.62
N TYR A 55 -10.22 -3.84 5.77
CA TYR A 55 -9.42 -2.66 6.07
C TYR A 55 -8.47 -2.42 4.90
N TYR A 56 -8.48 -1.20 4.39
CA TYR A 56 -7.57 -0.76 3.33
C TYR A 56 -6.67 0.34 3.86
N LEU A 57 -5.41 0.30 3.46
CA LEU A 57 -4.47 1.39 3.62
C LEU A 57 -4.33 2.09 2.27
N VAL A 58 -4.68 3.38 2.21
CA VAL A 58 -4.61 4.17 0.97
C VAL A 58 -3.57 5.28 1.11
N TYR A 59 -2.67 5.36 0.13
CA TYR A 59 -1.65 6.39 0.02
C TYR A 59 -2.04 7.38 -1.08
N ASN A 60 -2.14 8.66 -0.72
CA ASN A 60 -2.51 9.73 -1.64
C ASN A 60 -1.27 10.55 -2.08
N THR A 61 -1.51 11.55 -2.92
CA THR A 61 -0.49 12.46 -3.47
C THR A 61 0.20 13.36 -2.42
N ASN A 62 -0.23 13.37 -1.15
CA ASN A 62 0.50 14.09 -0.09
C ASN A 62 1.82 13.39 0.27
N ASN A 63 1.94 12.10 -0.08
CA ASN A 63 3.18 11.35 -0.03
C ASN A 63 3.77 11.25 -1.45
N ALA A 64 4.93 11.87 -1.67
CA ALA A 64 5.56 12.02 -2.99
C ALA A 64 5.99 10.68 -3.64
N SER A 65 6.05 9.60 -2.87
CA SER A 65 6.35 8.24 -3.36
C SER A 65 5.12 7.39 -3.72
N SER A 66 3.90 7.92 -3.56
CA SER A 66 2.65 7.17 -3.74
C SER A 66 2.17 7.13 -5.21
N PHE A 67 2.95 6.49 -6.08
CA PHE A 67 2.51 6.20 -7.45
C PHE A 67 2.84 4.75 -7.79
N ALA A 68 1.95 4.08 -8.51
CA ALA A 68 2.13 2.71 -8.97
C ALA A 68 2.37 2.69 -10.48
N GLU A 69 3.32 1.90 -10.94
CA GLU A 69 3.56 1.66 -12.37
C GLU A 69 3.34 0.19 -12.71
N SER A 70 2.50 -0.08 -13.69
CA SER A 70 2.32 -1.41 -14.27
C SER A 70 2.66 -1.36 -15.76
N ARG A 71 3.25 -2.43 -16.26
CA ARG A 71 3.70 -2.56 -17.65
C ARG A 71 3.17 -3.84 -18.26
N ASP A 72 3.01 -3.83 -19.58
CA ASP A 72 2.65 -4.99 -20.39
C ASP A 72 1.27 -5.59 -20.07
N LEU A 73 0.27 -4.75 -19.74
CA LEU A 73 -1.12 -5.21 -19.66
C LEU A 73 -1.64 -5.49 -21.08
N LEU A 74 -1.69 -6.76 -21.45
CA LEU A 74 -2.17 -7.20 -22.76
C LEU A 74 -3.70 -7.19 -22.84
N ILE A 75 -4.21 -6.52 -23.88
CA ILE A 75 -5.64 -6.39 -24.17
C ILE A 75 -5.85 -6.69 -25.66
N GLU A 76 -6.76 -7.62 -25.97
CA GLU A 76 -7.09 -8.00 -27.34
C GLU A 76 -8.42 -7.35 -27.76
N VAL A 77 -8.40 -6.52 -28.79
CA VAL A 77 -9.61 -5.99 -29.44
C VAL A 77 -9.96 -6.89 -30.61
N THR A 78 -11.17 -7.46 -30.59
CA THR A 78 -11.63 -8.40 -31.63
C THR A 78 -12.72 -7.77 -32.50
N ASP A 79 -12.47 -7.71 -33.81
CA ASP A 79 -13.47 -7.40 -34.82
C ASP A 79 -14.08 -8.73 -35.30
N PHE A 80 -15.22 -9.10 -34.69
CA PHE A 80 -15.96 -10.32 -35.03
C PHE A 80 -16.50 -10.30 -36.47
N ALA A 81 -16.86 -9.13 -36.99
CA ALA A 81 -17.45 -9.01 -38.32
C ALA A 81 -16.45 -9.36 -39.44
N ARG A 82 -15.15 -9.11 -39.19
CA ARG A 82 -14.07 -9.41 -40.15
C ARG A 82 -13.09 -10.48 -39.67
N ASN A 83 -13.35 -11.11 -38.52
CA ASN A 83 -12.49 -12.12 -37.90
C ASN A 83 -11.03 -11.65 -37.72
N ARG A 84 -10.84 -10.41 -37.27
CA ARG A 84 -9.51 -9.81 -37.02
C ARG A 84 -9.34 -9.49 -35.55
N LYS A 85 -8.09 -9.55 -35.08
CA LYS A 85 -7.72 -9.28 -33.69
C LYS A 85 -6.55 -8.31 -33.66
N LEU A 86 -6.59 -7.35 -32.74
CA LEU A 86 -5.49 -6.41 -32.49
C LEU A 86 -5.06 -6.53 -31.03
N GLY A 87 -3.82 -6.99 -30.82
CA GLY A 87 -3.18 -6.99 -29.50
C GLY A 87 -2.66 -5.61 -29.15
N ILE A 88 -3.05 -5.09 -27.99
CA ILE A 88 -2.62 -3.81 -27.44
C ILE A 88 -1.90 -4.07 -26.13
N SER A 89 -0.66 -3.61 -26.03
CA SER A 89 0.06 -3.53 -24.76
C SER A 89 -0.17 -2.17 -24.12
N LEU A 90 -0.63 -2.17 -22.88
CA LEU A 90 -0.96 -1.00 -22.09
C LEU A 90 -0.01 -0.89 -20.89
N ASP A 91 0.72 0.22 -20.83
CA ASP A 91 1.49 0.63 -19.66
C ASP A 91 0.73 1.75 -18.95
N TYR A 92 0.67 1.70 -17.61
CA TYR A 92 0.04 2.77 -16.85
C TYR A 92 0.82 3.16 -15.59
N ARG A 93 0.66 4.44 -15.23
CA ARG A 93 1.05 5.00 -13.94
C ARG A 93 -0.19 5.54 -13.24
N ALA A 94 -0.45 5.05 -12.02
CA ALA A 94 -1.58 5.47 -11.20
C ALA A 94 -1.13 6.30 -10.00
N SER A 95 -2.00 7.20 -9.53
CA SER A 95 -1.85 7.92 -8.25
C SER A 95 -3.24 8.26 -7.70
N CYS A 96 -3.38 8.32 -6.37
CA CYS A 96 -4.63 8.72 -5.71
C CYS A 96 -4.56 10.20 -5.29
N PRO A 97 -5.34 11.11 -5.91
CA PRO A 97 -5.43 12.50 -5.46
C PRO A 97 -5.98 12.59 -4.04
N SER A 98 -5.51 13.57 -3.25
CA SER A 98 -6.03 13.81 -1.90
C SER A 98 -7.54 14.08 -1.92
N GLY A 99 -8.29 13.40 -1.03
CA GLY A 99 -9.74 13.50 -0.92
C GLY A 99 -10.53 12.53 -1.81
N LYS A 100 -9.83 11.61 -2.51
CA LYS A 100 -10.44 10.56 -3.36
C LYS A 100 -10.26 9.15 -2.82
N GLU A 101 -9.69 9.00 -1.62
CA GLU A 101 -9.27 7.72 -1.05
C GLU A 101 -10.46 6.77 -0.83
N GLU A 102 -11.57 7.29 -0.31
CA GLU A 102 -12.82 6.53 -0.16
C GLU A 102 -13.34 6.06 -1.52
N GLN A 103 -13.30 6.91 -2.54
CA GLN A 103 -13.74 6.56 -3.89
C GLN A 103 -12.88 5.41 -4.47
N VAL A 104 -11.56 5.46 -4.27
CA VAL A 104 -10.62 4.44 -4.73
C VAL A 104 -10.86 3.11 -4.00
N ALA A 105 -11.01 3.14 -2.67
CA ALA A 105 -11.28 1.94 -1.88
C ALA A 105 -12.63 1.31 -2.23
N LEU A 106 -13.69 2.11 -2.46
CA LEU A 106 -14.99 1.61 -2.89
C LEU A 106 -14.95 0.97 -4.27
N ALA A 107 -14.19 1.56 -5.19
CA ALA A 107 -14.13 1.12 -6.56
C ALA A 107 -13.28 -0.15 -6.72
N LEU A 108 -12.24 -0.31 -5.90
CA LEU A 108 -11.30 -1.43 -5.99
C LEU A 108 -11.53 -2.50 -4.91
N CYS A 109 -12.59 -2.38 -4.10
CA CYS A 109 -13.01 -3.47 -3.22
C CYS A 109 -13.69 -4.58 -4.01
N GLY A 110 -13.15 -5.80 -3.93
CA GLY A 110 -13.70 -6.98 -4.60
C GLY A 110 -13.11 -8.26 -4.03
N ASP A 111 -13.41 -9.38 -4.65
CA ASP A 111 -12.94 -10.71 -4.22
C ASP A 111 -11.45 -10.98 -4.56
N ASN A 112 -10.79 -10.05 -5.27
CA ASN A 112 -9.38 -10.15 -5.69
C ASN A 112 -8.57 -8.96 -5.13
N SER A 113 -7.25 -8.95 -5.40
CA SER A 113 -6.42 -7.81 -5.02
C SER A 113 -6.91 -6.51 -5.69
N PRO A 114 -6.72 -5.34 -5.07
CA PRO A 114 -7.07 -4.05 -5.68
C PRO A 114 -6.42 -3.85 -7.07
N GLY A 115 -5.23 -4.42 -7.25
CA GLY A 115 -4.51 -4.44 -8.52
C GLY A 115 -5.25 -5.17 -9.63
N ASP A 116 -5.66 -6.40 -9.35
CA ASP A 116 -6.42 -7.22 -10.30
C ASP A 116 -7.76 -6.58 -10.66
N GLU A 117 -8.40 -5.91 -9.70
CA GLU A 117 -9.67 -5.22 -9.92
C GLU A 117 -9.50 -3.99 -10.82
N LEU A 118 -8.39 -3.25 -10.70
CA LEU A 118 -8.05 -2.16 -11.60
C LEU A 118 -7.78 -2.68 -13.03
N ASP A 119 -6.99 -3.73 -13.17
CA ASP A 119 -6.67 -4.33 -14.48
C ASP A 119 -7.93 -4.85 -15.18
N LYS A 120 -8.86 -5.46 -14.44
CA LYS A 120 -10.18 -5.87 -14.95
C LYS A 120 -11.01 -4.69 -15.43
N ARG A 121 -11.03 -3.59 -14.68
CA ARG A 121 -11.75 -2.37 -15.08
C ARG A 121 -11.15 -1.72 -16.32
N ILE A 122 -9.83 -1.62 -16.40
CA ILE A 122 -9.14 -1.08 -17.58
C ILE A 122 -9.48 -1.93 -18.81
N LYS A 123 -9.40 -3.26 -18.72
CA LYS A 123 -9.83 -4.16 -19.81
C LYS A 123 -11.27 -3.90 -20.21
N ARG A 124 -12.18 -3.83 -19.24
CA ARG A 124 -13.60 -3.55 -19.48
C ARG A 124 -13.83 -2.21 -20.17
N TRP A 125 -13.12 -1.15 -19.77
CA TRP A 125 -13.24 0.16 -20.40
C TRP A 125 -12.74 0.15 -21.84
N VAL A 126 -11.61 -0.50 -22.10
CA VAL A 126 -11.12 -0.67 -23.48
C VAL A 126 -12.18 -1.39 -24.31
N PHE A 127 -12.72 -2.51 -23.84
CA PHE A 127 -13.82 -3.19 -24.53
C PHE A 127 -15.03 -2.27 -24.74
N GLN A 128 -15.53 -1.58 -23.71
CA GLN A 128 -16.69 -0.68 -23.86
C GLN A 128 -16.45 0.45 -24.87
N LEU A 129 -15.24 0.98 -24.93
CA LEU A 129 -14.89 2.09 -25.82
C LEU A 129 -14.62 1.61 -27.26
N THR A 130 -14.19 0.37 -27.45
CA THR A 130 -13.78 -0.15 -28.77
C THR A 130 -14.75 -1.14 -29.39
N ASP A 131 -15.55 -1.89 -28.63
CA ASP A 131 -16.29 -3.07 -29.11
C ASP A 131 -17.41 -2.71 -30.10
N GLU A 132 -18.21 -1.67 -29.82
CA GLU A 132 -19.26 -1.20 -30.75
C GLU A 132 -18.71 -0.66 -32.09
N ARG A 133 -17.40 -0.38 -32.14
CA ARG A 133 -16.70 0.19 -33.29
C ARG A 133 -15.40 -0.55 -33.56
N ALA A 134 -15.33 -1.85 -33.25
CA ALA A 134 -14.06 -2.59 -33.27
C ALA A 134 -13.40 -2.53 -34.66
N THR A 135 -14.20 -2.59 -35.72
CA THR A 135 -13.74 -2.40 -37.10
C THR A 135 -13.16 -1.00 -37.32
N GLU A 136 -13.88 0.08 -36.95
CA GLU A 136 -13.41 1.47 -37.10
C GLU A 136 -12.14 1.72 -36.27
N PHE A 137 -12.08 1.15 -35.06
CA PHE A 137 -10.98 1.31 -34.13
C PHE A 137 -9.72 0.57 -34.59
N ILE A 138 -9.84 -0.69 -35.02
CA ILE A 138 -8.71 -1.46 -35.56
C ILE A 138 -8.18 -0.79 -36.83
N ASP A 139 -9.06 -0.39 -37.74
CA ASP A 139 -8.66 0.26 -38.99
C ASP A 139 -7.99 1.63 -38.69
N ASN A 140 -8.42 2.38 -37.65
CA ASN A 140 -7.89 3.71 -37.35
C ASN A 140 -7.08 3.79 -36.05
N TYR A 141 -6.39 2.72 -35.65
CA TYR A 141 -5.71 2.64 -34.35
C TYR A 141 -4.80 3.84 -34.08
N TYR A 142 -3.90 4.18 -34.99
CA TYR A 142 -2.91 5.24 -34.79
C TYR A 142 -3.52 6.64 -34.63
N THR A 143 -4.70 6.89 -35.19
CA THR A 143 -5.42 8.16 -35.04
C THR A 143 -6.38 8.17 -33.86
N LYS A 144 -6.80 6.98 -33.38
CA LYS A 144 -7.71 6.83 -32.22
C LYS A 144 -6.99 6.55 -30.90
N VAL A 145 -5.69 6.29 -30.91
CA VAL A 145 -4.91 5.92 -29.72
C VAL A 145 -4.87 7.05 -28.68
N GLU A 146 -4.73 8.32 -29.10
CA GLU A 146 -4.75 9.47 -28.18
C GLU A 146 -6.14 9.67 -27.55
N TRP A 147 -7.19 9.47 -28.34
CA TRP A 147 -8.56 9.51 -27.84
C TRP A 147 -8.79 8.42 -26.78
N LEU A 148 -8.41 7.17 -27.07
CA LEU A 148 -8.57 6.06 -26.13
C LEU A 148 -7.77 6.29 -24.84
N GLN A 149 -6.53 6.82 -24.93
CA GLN A 149 -5.77 7.20 -23.75
C GLN A 149 -6.51 8.25 -22.93
N THR A 150 -7.05 9.29 -23.56
CA THR A 150 -7.78 10.36 -22.89
C THR A 150 -9.03 9.82 -22.17
N GLU A 151 -9.83 8.98 -22.85
CA GLU A 151 -11.03 8.37 -22.26
C GLU A 151 -10.70 7.46 -21.07
N LEU A 152 -9.60 6.69 -21.14
CA LEU A 152 -9.16 5.86 -20.02
C LEU A 152 -8.75 6.71 -18.82
N LYS A 153 -8.10 7.87 -19.02
CA LYS A 153 -7.79 8.81 -17.93
C LYS A 153 -9.07 9.38 -17.31
N THR A 154 -10.03 9.76 -18.14
CA THR A 154 -11.32 10.29 -17.68
C THR A 154 -12.09 9.25 -16.88
N LYS A 155 -12.23 8.02 -17.39
CA LYS A 155 -12.91 6.93 -16.69
C LYS A 155 -12.22 6.56 -15.37
N ALA A 156 -10.90 6.57 -15.31
CA ALA A 156 -10.17 6.33 -14.07
C ALA A 156 -10.45 7.41 -13.01
N ALA A 157 -10.50 8.68 -13.42
CA ALA A 157 -10.82 9.79 -12.53
C ALA A 157 -12.30 9.76 -12.07
N GLU A 158 -13.23 9.45 -12.96
CA GLU A 158 -14.67 9.48 -12.67
C GLU A 158 -15.17 8.24 -11.94
N GLU A 159 -14.79 7.04 -12.39
CA GLU A 159 -15.32 5.77 -11.86
C GLU A 159 -14.54 5.23 -10.66
N ILE A 160 -13.28 5.65 -10.49
CA ILE A 160 -12.39 5.15 -9.43
C ILE A 160 -11.86 6.30 -8.55
N GLY A 161 -11.67 7.49 -9.10
CA GLY A 161 -11.01 8.58 -8.39
C GLY A 161 -9.48 8.52 -8.45
N LEU A 162 -8.91 7.74 -9.39
CA LEU A 162 -7.47 7.69 -9.64
C LEU A 162 -7.07 8.66 -10.75
N LYS A 163 -5.88 9.26 -10.62
CA LYS A 163 -5.20 9.91 -11.74
C LYS A 163 -4.33 8.86 -12.44
N LEU A 164 -4.69 8.56 -13.69
CA LEU A 164 -4.03 7.57 -14.52
C LEU A 164 -3.25 8.28 -15.64
N ASP A 165 -2.02 7.87 -15.87
CA ASP A 165 -1.25 8.17 -17.07
C ASP A 165 -1.05 6.87 -17.85
N VAL A 166 -1.48 6.83 -19.10
CA VAL A 166 -1.55 5.60 -19.90
C VAL A 166 -0.72 5.77 -21.16
N ARG A 167 0.02 4.73 -21.51
CA ARG A 167 0.69 4.58 -22.81
C ARG A 167 0.22 3.30 -23.45
N LEU A 168 -0.21 3.40 -24.71
CA LEU A 168 -0.68 2.27 -25.51
C LEU A 168 0.31 2.00 -26.63
N SER A 169 0.52 0.72 -26.94
CA SER A 169 1.31 0.28 -28.09
C SER A 169 0.70 -0.98 -28.69
N VAL A 170 0.92 -1.21 -29.99
CA VAL A 170 0.53 -2.47 -30.63
C VAL A 170 1.52 -3.56 -30.21
N GLU A 171 0.97 -4.72 -29.83
CA GLU A 171 1.74 -5.92 -29.55
C GLU A 171 2.60 -6.28 -30.78
N ASN A 172 3.92 -6.39 -30.59
CA ASN A 172 4.95 -6.57 -31.64
C ASN A 172 5.33 -5.34 -32.50
N SER A 173 5.00 -4.11 -32.09
CA SER A 173 5.44 -2.88 -32.78
C SER A 173 6.98 -2.74 -32.93
N LYS A 174 7.78 -3.46 -32.14
CA LYS A 174 9.25 -3.53 -32.29
C LYS A 174 9.72 -4.38 -33.50
N GLN A 175 8.82 -5.07 -34.19
CA GLN A 175 9.11 -5.95 -35.33
C GLN A 175 8.53 -5.44 -36.66
N LEU A 176 7.80 -4.33 -36.67
CA LEU A 176 7.23 -3.77 -37.90
C LEU A 176 8.18 -2.75 -38.51
N GLU A 177 9.03 -3.19 -39.43
CA GLU A 177 9.77 -2.28 -40.31
C GLU A 177 8.79 -1.53 -41.24
N PRO A 178 9.02 -0.23 -41.53
CA PRO A 178 8.22 0.48 -42.52
C PRO A 178 8.33 -0.23 -43.88
N ILE A 179 7.20 -0.50 -44.53
CA ILE A 179 7.16 -1.10 -45.87
C ILE A 179 7.96 -0.19 -46.81
N LYS A 180 9.17 -0.62 -47.15
CA LYS A 180 10.02 -0.01 -48.19
C LYS A 180 9.85 -0.87 -49.42
N ILE A 181 9.26 -0.31 -50.48
CA ILE A 181 9.31 -0.92 -51.80
C ILE A 181 10.71 -0.62 -52.33
N GLU A 182 11.52 -1.68 -52.48
CA GLU A 182 12.89 -1.58 -52.99
C GLU A 182 12.92 -1.01 -54.43
N PRO A 183 14.07 -0.53 -54.92
CA PRO A 183 14.15 0.03 -56.27
C PRO A 183 13.82 -1.02 -57.32
N THR A 184 12.67 -0.87 -57.96
CA THR A 184 12.20 -1.77 -59.04
C THR A 184 12.25 -1.00 -60.36
N GLU A 185 12.73 -1.65 -61.42
CA GLU A 185 12.73 -1.13 -62.79
C GLU A 185 11.75 -1.94 -63.64
N ILE A 186 10.77 -1.26 -64.24
CA ILE A 186 9.76 -1.89 -65.09
C ILE A 186 9.71 -1.24 -66.46
N THR A 187 9.56 -2.05 -67.51
CA THR A 187 9.36 -1.56 -68.88
C THR A 187 7.86 -1.41 -69.18
N VAL A 188 7.50 -0.26 -69.73
CA VAL A 188 6.15 0.07 -70.23
C VAL A 188 6.25 0.55 -71.68
N GLU A 189 5.46 -0.03 -72.58
CA GLU A 189 5.46 0.33 -74.00
C GLU A 189 4.31 1.29 -74.31
N VAL A 190 4.64 2.51 -74.75
CA VAL A 190 3.65 3.48 -75.24
C VAL A 190 3.46 3.26 -76.73
N THR A 191 2.23 2.95 -77.16
CA THR A 191 1.91 2.64 -78.57
C THR A 191 1.04 3.73 -79.18
N ASP A 192 1.52 4.37 -80.24
CA ASP A 192 0.74 5.22 -81.13
C ASP A 192 0.10 4.35 -82.22
N PHE A 193 -1.11 3.87 -81.95
CA PHE A 193 -1.86 2.97 -82.83
C PHE A 193 -2.19 3.58 -84.21
N ALA A 194 -2.27 4.91 -84.31
CA ALA A 194 -2.59 5.59 -85.57
C ALA A 194 -1.43 5.57 -86.57
N LYS A 195 -0.19 5.47 -86.08
CA LYS A 195 1.04 5.42 -86.90
C LYS A 195 1.85 4.13 -86.73
N ASP A 196 1.33 3.17 -85.96
CA ASP A 196 1.99 1.89 -85.62
C ASP A 196 3.42 2.07 -85.06
N ARG A 197 3.57 3.01 -84.12
CA ARG A 197 4.86 3.33 -83.47
C ARG A 197 4.82 2.94 -81.99
N LYS A 198 5.90 2.32 -81.51
CA LYS A 198 6.04 1.84 -80.13
C LYS A 198 7.28 2.44 -79.49
N LEU A 199 7.14 2.94 -78.26
CA LEU A 199 8.25 3.48 -77.47
C LEU A 199 8.34 2.73 -76.14
N PRO A 200 9.35 1.86 -75.94
CA PRO A 200 9.58 1.20 -74.66
C PRO A 200 10.26 2.16 -73.67
N ILE A 201 9.63 2.36 -72.51
CA ILE A 201 10.08 3.25 -71.45
C ILE A 201 10.36 2.41 -70.22
N SER A 202 11.60 2.45 -69.75
CA SER A 202 11.97 1.95 -68.44
C SER A 202 11.57 2.98 -67.37
N VAL A 203 10.85 2.51 -66.36
CA VAL A 203 10.37 3.24 -65.19
C VAL A 203 11.06 2.65 -63.97
N ALA A 204 12.09 3.32 -63.48
CA ALA A 204 12.75 2.98 -62.23
C ALA A 204 12.16 3.81 -61.10
N TYR A 205 11.69 3.17 -60.03
CA TYR A 205 11.03 3.90 -58.95
C TYR A 205 11.39 3.40 -57.56
N ARG A 206 11.19 4.28 -56.58
CA ARG A 206 11.26 3.99 -55.15
C ARG A 206 10.07 4.66 -54.48
N ALA A 207 9.39 3.94 -53.60
CA ALA A 207 8.22 4.46 -52.90
C ALA A 207 8.32 4.30 -51.38
N SER A 208 7.74 5.25 -50.66
CA SER A 208 7.58 5.20 -49.21
C SER A 208 6.18 5.67 -48.81
N CYS A 209 5.56 5.02 -47.82
CA CYS A 209 4.26 5.43 -47.31
C CYS A 209 4.28 6.86 -46.71
N LEU A 210 3.30 7.68 -47.08
CA LEU A 210 3.07 8.97 -46.44
C LEU A 210 2.43 8.75 -45.06
N PRO A 211 2.86 9.49 -44.02
CA PRO A 211 2.32 9.33 -42.67
C PRO A 211 0.78 9.52 -42.65
N GLY A 212 0.06 8.56 -42.06
CA GLY A 212 -1.40 8.59 -41.97
C GLY A 212 -2.14 8.07 -43.21
N LYS A 213 -1.43 7.51 -44.20
CA LYS A 213 -1.98 6.90 -45.42
C LYS A 213 -1.78 5.38 -45.50
N GLU A 214 -1.36 4.75 -44.41
CA GLU A 214 -0.97 3.33 -44.35
C GLU A 214 -2.12 2.40 -44.77
N ASN A 215 -3.36 2.70 -44.39
CA ASN A 215 -4.53 1.92 -44.81
C ASN A 215 -4.84 2.07 -46.30
N GLN A 216 -4.61 3.26 -46.86
CA GLN A 216 -4.82 3.52 -48.28
C GLN A 216 -3.80 2.72 -49.11
N VAL A 217 -2.54 2.69 -48.66
CA VAL A 217 -1.48 1.87 -49.27
C VAL A 217 -1.81 0.38 -49.14
N ALA A 218 -2.20 -0.08 -47.95
CA ALA A 218 -2.52 -1.47 -47.70
C ALA A 218 -3.73 -1.93 -48.54
N GLN A 219 -4.77 -1.11 -48.67
CA GLN A 219 -5.95 -1.44 -49.48
C GLN A 219 -5.64 -1.43 -50.98
N ALA A 220 -4.84 -0.48 -51.46
CA ALA A 220 -4.49 -0.36 -52.88
C ALA A 220 -3.51 -1.45 -53.36
N LEU A 221 -2.67 -1.98 -52.46
CA LEU A 221 -1.68 -3.02 -52.76
C LEU A 221 -2.08 -4.42 -52.22
N CYS A 222 -3.32 -4.57 -51.73
CA CYS A 222 -3.86 -5.86 -51.29
C CYS A 222 -4.36 -6.66 -52.50
N GLY A 223 -3.49 -7.53 -53.03
CA GLY A 223 -3.83 -8.47 -54.11
C GLY A 223 -3.18 -9.84 -53.90
N ASP A 224 -3.38 -10.75 -54.86
CA ASP A 224 -2.84 -12.13 -54.80
C ASP A 224 -1.32 -12.19 -55.04
N ASN A 225 -0.67 -11.09 -55.44
CA ASN A 225 0.77 -10.99 -55.70
C ASN A 225 1.48 -10.14 -54.64
N SER A 226 2.82 -10.04 -54.73
CA SER A 226 3.57 -9.20 -53.79
C SER A 226 3.17 -7.72 -53.93
N PRO A 227 3.26 -6.91 -52.86
CA PRO A 227 2.94 -5.48 -52.93
C PRO A 227 3.74 -4.71 -53.99
N GLY A 228 4.97 -5.16 -54.30
CA GLY A 228 5.77 -4.62 -55.40
C GLY A 228 5.18 -4.94 -56.77
N ASP A 229 4.74 -6.17 -56.99
CA ASP A 229 4.14 -6.60 -58.26
C ASP A 229 2.78 -5.92 -58.51
N GLU A 230 1.97 -5.72 -57.46
CA GLU A 230 0.72 -4.97 -57.61
C GLU A 230 0.98 -3.49 -57.88
N PHE A 231 2.00 -2.91 -57.25
CA PHE A 231 2.37 -1.53 -57.53
C PHE A 231 2.96 -1.35 -58.95
N ASP A 232 3.71 -2.33 -59.46
CA ASP A 232 4.18 -2.37 -60.86
C ASP A 232 3.02 -2.34 -61.86
N LYS A 233 1.95 -3.09 -61.60
CA LYS A 233 0.75 -3.07 -62.45
C LYS A 233 0.07 -1.71 -62.42
N ILE A 234 -0.01 -1.08 -61.25
CA ILE A 234 -0.64 0.23 -61.11
C ILE A 234 0.18 1.30 -61.84
N ILE A 235 1.51 1.32 -61.69
CA ILE A 235 2.37 2.24 -62.44
C ILE A 235 2.25 2.02 -63.95
N LYS A 236 2.22 0.77 -64.43
CA LYS A 236 1.95 0.45 -65.85
C LYS A 236 0.61 1.02 -66.31
N GLY A 237 -0.43 0.84 -65.50
CA GLY A 237 -1.77 1.38 -65.77
C GLY A 237 -1.79 2.91 -65.86
N TRP A 238 -1.11 3.60 -64.94
CA TRP A 238 -1.02 5.06 -64.96
C TRP A 238 -0.24 5.60 -66.15
N VAL A 239 0.91 4.99 -66.48
CA VAL A 239 1.68 5.38 -67.66
C VAL A 239 0.84 5.22 -68.92
N PHE A 240 0.12 4.10 -69.05
CA PHE A 240 -0.80 3.90 -70.17
C PHE A 240 -1.89 4.98 -70.18
N GLN A 241 -2.64 5.15 -69.09
CA GLN A 241 -3.74 6.11 -69.00
C GLN A 241 -3.31 7.56 -69.32
N LEU A 242 -2.14 7.98 -68.83
CA LEU A 242 -1.65 9.35 -69.02
C LEU A 242 -1.12 9.58 -70.44
N THR A 243 -0.65 8.52 -71.12
CA THR A 243 -0.01 8.67 -72.43
C THR A 243 -0.90 8.24 -73.59
N ASP A 244 -1.94 7.43 -73.39
CA ASP A 244 -2.77 6.83 -74.45
C ASP A 244 -3.46 7.89 -75.35
N GLU A 245 -4.13 8.88 -74.75
CA GLU A 245 -4.84 9.93 -75.51
C GLU A 245 -3.92 10.91 -76.25
N ARG A 246 -2.62 10.91 -75.92
CA ARG A 246 -1.60 11.79 -76.52
C ARG A 246 -0.37 11.00 -76.95
N ALA A 247 -0.52 9.72 -77.27
CA ALA A 247 0.62 8.82 -77.49
C ALA A 247 1.55 9.33 -78.60
N ALA A 248 0.97 9.84 -79.69
CA ALA A 248 1.73 10.46 -80.78
C ALA A 248 2.55 11.68 -80.33
N GLU A 249 1.94 12.59 -79.56
CA GLU A 249 2.59 13.81 -79.07
C GLU A 249 3.65 13.49 -78.00
N PHE A 250 3.37 12.51 -77.14
CA PHE A 250 4.27 12.04 -76.10
C PHE A 250 5.51 11.34 -76.67
N ILE A 251 5.33 10.48 -77.69
CA ILE A 251 6.45 9.85 -78.40
C ILE A 251 7.29 10.91 -79.13
N ASP A 252 6.65 11.86 -79.82
CA ASP A 252 7.35 12.88 -80.60
C ASP A 252 8.13 13.89 -79.72
N ASN A 253 7.70 14.10 -78.46
CA ASN A 253 8.27 15.09 -77.53
C ASN A 253 8.73 14.49 -76.19
N TYR A 254 9.14 13.22 -76.17
CA TYR A 254 9.45 12.46 -74.96
C TYR A 254 10.31 13.25 -73.95
N TYR A 255 11.49 13.75 -74.35
CA TYR A 255 12.42 14.40 -73.42
C TYR A 255 11.86 15.66 -72.75
N SER A 256 10.96 16.40 -73.41
CA SER A 256 10.26 17.53 -72.80
C SER A 256 9.07 17.12 -71.94
N GLN A 257 8.47 15.96 -72.21
CA GLN A 257 7.30 15.43 -71.51
C GLN A 257 7.64 14.50 -70.34
N VAL A 258 8.89 14.01 -70.24
CA VAL A 258 9.36 13.14 -69.13
C VAL A 258 9.12 13.78 -67.77
N LYS A 259 9.44 15.07 -67.62
CA LYS A 259 9.28 15.76 -66.33
C LYS A 259 7.81 15.91 -65.94
N TRP A 260 6.95 16.12 -66.94
CA TRP A 260 5.50 16.15 -66.74
C TRP A 260 5.00 14.77 -66.28
N LEU A 261 5.34 13.70 -67.01
CA LEU A 261 4.90 12.34 -66.66
C LEU A 261 5.43 11.90 -65.28
N GLN A 262 6.68 12.23 -64.93
CA GLN A 262 7.22 12.00 -63.58
C GLN A 262 6.41 12.74 -62.51
N THR A 263 5.99 13.97 -62.79
CA THR A 263 5.21 14.77 -61.84
C THR A 263 3.82 14.18 -61.66
N GLU A 264 3.15 13.81 -62.75
CA GLU A 264 1.81 13.18 -62.71
C GLU A 264 1.83 11.82 -62.02
N LEU A 265 2.86 10.99 -62.24
CA LEU A 265 3.01 9.72 -61.53
C LEU A 265 3.22 9.92 -60.03
N LYS A 266 3.99 10.96 -59.63
CA LYS A 266 4.15 11.32 -58.21
C LYS A 266 2.85 11.79 -57.58
N THR A 267 2.09 12.62 -58.29
CA THR A 267 0.78 13.09 -57.84
C THR A 267 -0.19 11.93 -57.69
N LYS A 268 -0.32 11.06 -58.70
CA LYS A 268 -1.18 9.86 -58.64
C LYS A 268 -0.77 8.91 -57.51
N ALA A 269 0.53 8.68 -57.31
CA ALA A 269 1.00 7.84 -56.19
C ALA A 269 0.61 8.42 -54.82
N ALA A 270 0.70 9.73 -54.64
CA ALA A 270 0.33 10.39 -53.40
C ALA A 270 -1.19 10.42 -53.19
N GLU A 271 -1.97 10.66 -54.25
CA GLU A 271 -3.41 10.86 -54.17
C GLU A 271 -4.19 9.54 -54.17
N GLU A 272 -3.86 8.61 -55.07
CA GLU A 272 -4.61 7.37 -55.26
C GLU A 272 -4.18 6.28 -54.27
N ILE A 273 -2.90 6.25 -53.88
CA ILE A 273 -2.35 5.18 -53.03
C ILE A 273 -1.85 5.72 -51.67
N GLY A 274 -1.39 6.96 -51.59
CA GLY A 274 -0.79 7.51 -50.38
C GLY A 274 0.70 7.22 -50.24
N LEU A 275 1.40 7.02 -51.37
CA LEU A 275 2.84 6.83 -51.44
C LEU A 275 3.55 8.11 -51.89
N ASN A 276 4.68 8.42 -51.26
CA ASN A 276 5.66 9.35 -51.82
C ASN A 276 6.52 8.58 -52.82
N LEU A 277 6.43 8.95 -54.10
CA LEU A 277 7.12 8.28 -55.19
C LEU A 277 8.34 9.10 -55.65
N ASP A 278 9.48 8.43 -55.78
CA ASP A 278 10.59 8.93 -56.59
C ASP A 278 10.72 8.07 -57.84
N VAL A 279 10.54 8.67 -59.01
CA VAL A 279 10.44 7.94 -60.29
C VAL A 279 11.38 8.54 -61.33
N ARG A 280 12.11 7.69 -62.03
CA ARG A 280 12.99 8.01 -63.15
C ARG A 280 12.51 7.28 -64.39
N LEU A 281 12.35 8.03 -65.47
CA LEU A 281 11.96 7.49 -66.77
C LEU A 281 13.17 7.52 -67.70
N SER A 282 13.39 6.43 -68.43
CA SER A 282 14.39 6.36 -69.49
C SER A 282 13.85 5.56 -70.68
N VAL A 283 14.31 5.84 -71.89
CA VAL A 283 13.97 5.01 -73.07
C VAL A 283 14.91 3.82 -73.10
N GLU A 284 14.34 2.62 -73.20
CA GLU A 284 15.07 1.36 -73.26
C GLU A 284 15.62 1.15 -74.69
N ASN A 285 16.54 2.03 -75.09
CA ASN A 285 17.49 1.98 -76.21
C ASN A 285 18.04 3.38 -76.58
N SER A 286 18.41 4.18 -75.58
CA SER A 286 19.00 5.53 -75.79
C SER A 286 20.40 5.54 -76.42
N LYS A 287 20.94 4.38 -76.85
CA LYS A 287 22.24 4.29 -77.54
C LYS A 287 22.16 4.51 -79.06
N GLN A 288 20.98 4.56 -79.66
CA GLN A 288 20.85 4.83 -81.10
C GLN A 288 19.58 5.65 -81.34
N LEU A 289 19.71 6.98 -81.29
CA LEU A 289 18.89 7.97 -81.98
C LEU A 289 19.43 9.34 -81.54
N GLU A 290 20.56 9.75 -82.11
CA GLU A 290 20.94 11.15 -82.11
C GLU A 290 19.94 11.91 -83.00
N PRO A 291 19.27 12.96 -82.51
CA PRO A 291 18.66 13.91 -83.41
C PRO A 291 19.80 14.57 -84.19
N ILE A 292 19.66 14.67 -85.51
CA ILE A 292 20.56 15.49 -86.33
C ILE A 292 20.46 16.93 -85.81
N LYS A 293 21.33 17.27 -84.87
CA LYS A 293 21.66 18.63 -84.46
C LYS A 293 22.74 19.07 -85.43
N ILE A 294 22.51 20.19 -86.10
CA ILE A 294 23.63 20.97 -86.60
C ILE A 294 24.37 21.44 -85.34
N GLU A 295 25.51 20.80 -85.04
CA GLU A 295 26.29 21.07 -83.83
C GLU A 295 26.73 22.54 -83.81
N PRO A 296 26.45 23.30 -82.73
CA PRO A 296 27.19 24.54 -82.48
C PRO A 296 28.66 24.18 -82.26
N THR A 297 29.58 24.89 -82.92
CA THR A 297 31.01 24.70 -82.71
C THR A 297 31.33 24.98 -81.23
N GLU A 298 31.95 24.01 -80.56
CA GLU A 298 32.33 24.12 -79.15
C GLU A 298 33.85 24.29 -79.03
N ILE A 299 34.28 25.40 -78.43
CA ILE A 299 35.69 25.69 -78.20
C ILE A 299 36.00 25.75 -76.71
N THR A 300 37.20 25.31 -76.36
CA THR A 300 37.71 25.46 -74.99
C THR A 300 38.58 26.70 -74.88
N VAL A 301 38.35 27.48 -73.82
CA VAL A 301 39.21 28.58 -73.38
C VAL A 301 39.54 28.39 -71.90
N GLU A 302 40.79 28.62 -71.51
CA GLU A 302 41.27 28.51 -70.14
C GLU A 302 41.51 29.90 -69.56
N VAL A 303 40.86 30.20 -68.44
CA VAL A 303 41.12 31.43 -67.66
C VAL A 303 42.13 31.08 -66.58
N THR A 304 43.29 31.74 -66.60
CA THR A 304 44.40 31.47 -65.67
C THR A 304 44.58 32.61 -64.68
N ASP A 305 44.46 32.33 -63.39
CA ASP A 305 44.83 33.23 -62.31
C ASP A 305 46.24 32.88 -61.82
N PHE A 306 47.23 33.57 -62.40
CA PHE A 306 48.65 33.36 -62.09
C PHE A 306 49.01 33.65 -60.63
N ALA A 307 48.29 34.55 -59.95
CA ALA A 307 48.62 34.94 -58.58
C ALA A 307 48.33 33.83 -57.56
N LYS A 308 47.34 32.97 -57.86
CA LYS A 308 46.94 31.84 -57.02
C LYS A 308 47.18 30.47 -57.67
N ASP A 309 47.85 30.45 -58.83
CA ASP A 309 48.10 29.25 -59.65
C ASP A 309 46.83 28.43 -59.94
N ARG A 310 45.74 29.12 -60.30
CA ARG A 310 44.42 28.51 -60.57
C ARG A 310 44.09 28.57 -62.04
N LYS A 311 43.45 27.52 -62.54
CA LYS A 311 43.07 27.39 -63.96
C LYS A 311 41.62 26.97 -64.07
N LEU A 312 40.82 27.73 -64.81
CA LEU A 312 39.41 27.42 -65.04
C LEU A 312 39.15 27.15 -66.53
N PRO A 313 38.99 25.88 -66.94
CA PRO A 313 38.66 25.54 -68.32
C PRO A 313 37.16 25.74 -68.60
N ILE A 314 36.85 26.67 -69.50
CA ILE A 314 35.51 27.04 -69.92
C ILE A 314 35.28 26.54 -71.34
N SER A 315 34.13 25.93 -71.56
CA SER A 315 33.61 25.55 -72.85
C SER A 315 32.65 26.61 -73.38
N VAL A 316 32.92 27.11 -74.58
CA VAL A 316 32.15 28.13 -75.28
C VAL A 316 31.50 27.47 -76.49
N ALA A 317 30.21 27.21 -76.41
CA ALA A 317 29.42 26.73 -77.54
C ALA A 317 28.70 27.94 -78.17
N TYR A 318 28.76 28.08 -79.49
CA TYR A 318 28.18 29.25 -80.14
C TYR A 318 27.41 28.93 -81.43
N ARG A 319 26.48 29.82 -81.77
CA ARG A 319 25.80 29.89 -83.07
C ARG A 319 25.93 31.31 -83.61
N ALA A 320 26.42 31.46 -84.83
CA ALA A 320 26.59 32.77 -85.46
C ALA A 320 25.70 32.91 -86.70
N SER A 321 25.18 34.11 -86.93
CA SER A 321 24.48 34.47 -88.16
C SER A 321 24.93 35.85 -88.66
N CYS A 322 25.00 36.03 -89.98
CA CYS A 322 25.31 37.33 -90.59
C CYS A 322 24.03 38.13 -90.76
N LEU A 323 24.05 39.42 -90.37
CA LEU A 323 22.95 40.33 -90.64
C LEU A 323 23.03 40.84 -92.09
N PRO A 324 21.89 41.07 -92.78
CA PRO A 324 21.88 41.60 -94.13
C PRO A 324 22.63 42.94 -94.24
N GLY A 325 23.57 43.05 -95.20
CA GLY A 325 24.39 44.25 -95.41
C GLY A 325 25.73 44.27 -94.65
N LYS A 326 26.06 43.20 -93.92
CA LYS A 326 27.33 43.02 -93.20
C LYS A 326 28.25 41.95 -93.79
N GLU A 327 27.88 41.36 -94.93
CA GLU A 327 28.55 40.21 -95.55
C GLU A 327 30.01 40.53 -95.91
N ASN A 328 30.26 41.74 -96.44
CA ASN A 328 31.63 42.19 -96.76
C ASN A 328 32.50 42.35 -95.50
N GLN A 329 31.91 42.78 -94.38
CA GLN A 329 32.60 42.93 -93.10
C GLN A 329 32.99 41.55 -92.54
N VAL A 330 32.07 40.58 -92.60
CA VAL A 330 32.32 39.20 -92.18
C VAL A 330 33.40 38.55 -93.05
N ALA A 331 33.30 38.69 -94.38
CA ALA A 331 34.28 38.14 -95.32
C ALA A 331 35.68 38.74 -95.10
N GLN A 332 35.78 40.06 -94.89
CA GLN A 332 37.06 40.72 -94.61
C GLN A 332 37.64 40.33 -93.25
N ALA A 333 36.80 40.17 -92.23
CA ALA A 333 37.24 39.84 -90.87
C ALA A 333 37.65 38.37 -90.68
N LEU A 334 37.07 37.45 -91.46
CA LEU A 334 37.34 36.01 -91.39
C LEU A 334 38.18 35.48 -92.57
N CYS A 335 38.67 36.36 -93.45
CA CYS A 335 39.62 35.99 -94.51
C CYS A 335 41.02 35.85 -93.92
N GLY A 336 41.59 34.66 -94.02
CA GLY A 336 42.95 34.32 -93.57
C GLY A 336 43.44 33.03 -94.21
N ASP A 337 44.60 32.55 -93.78
CA ASP A 337 45.25 31.34 -94.33
C ASP A 337 44.53 30.02 -93.94
N ASN A 338 43.58 30.08 -92.99
CA ASN A 338 42.81 28.95 -92.48
C ASN A 338 41.32 29.06 -92.82
N SER A 339 40.53 28.04 -92.43
CA SER A 339 39.08 28.09 -92.60
C SER A 339 38.46 29.24 -91.78
N PRO A 340 37.38 29.87 -92.27
CA PRO A 340 36.69 30.95 -91.56
C PRO A 340 36.23 30.57 -90.15
N GLY A 341 35.91 29.29 -89.91
CA GLY A 341 35.56 28.78 -88.58
C GLY A 341 36.75 28.83 -87.61
N TYR A 342 37.95 28.44 -88.06
CA TYR A 342 39.15 28.48 -87.23
C TYR A 342 39.57 29.92 -86.87
N GLU A 343 39.51 30.84 -87.83
CA GLU A 343 39.81 32.25 -87.57
C GLU A 343 38.79 32.88 -86.61
N PHE A 344 37.54 32.42 -86.65
CA PHE A 344 36.52 32.83 -85.69
C PHE A 344 36.79 32.26 -84.28
N ASP A 345 37.12 30.98 -84.15
CA ASP A 345 37.50 30.35 -82.88
C ASP A 345 38.67 31.07 -82.20
N LYS A 346 39.67 31.46 -83.00
CA LYS A 346 40.84 32.23 -82.55
C LYS A 346 40.44 33.60 -82.01
N ARG A 347 39.47 34.27 -82.63
CA ARG A 347 38.94 35.56 -82.14
C ARG A 347 38.15 35.40 -80.85
N ILE A 348 37.31 34.37 -80.72
CA ILE A 348 36.59 34.12 -79.47
C ILE A 348 37.57 33.84 -78.32
N LYS A 349 38.60 33.00 -78.54
CA LYS A 349 39.67 32.78 -77.55
C LYS A 349 40.35 34.07 -77.13
N ARG A 350 40.67 34.93 -78.10
CA ARG A 350 41.28 36.24 -77.84
C ARG A 350 40.38 37.16 -77.03
N TRP A 351 39.09 37.24 -77.35
CA TRP A 351 38.14 38.08 -76.61
C TRP A 351 37.93 37.60 -75.19
N VAL A 352 37.74 36.29 -74.99
CA VAL A 352 37.63 35.71 -73.64
C VAL A 352 38.89 36.03 -72.83
N PHE A 353 40.08 35.89 -73.40
CA PHE A 353 41.33 36.25 -72.74
C PHE A 353 41.35 37.75 -72.38
N GLN A 354 41.12 38.66 -73.34
CA GLN A 354 41.13 40.11 -73.10
C GLN A 354 40.13 40.57 -72.04
N LEU A 355 38.94 39.95 -72.00
CA LEU A 355 37.89 40.31 -71.05
C LEU A 355 38.17 39.76 -69.65
N THR A 356 38.92 38.66 -69.52
CA THR A 356 39.11 37.96 -68.23
C THR A 356 40.51 38.08 -67.63
N ASP A 357 41.55 38.42 -68.39
CA ASP A 357 42.96 38.40 -67.95
C ASP A 357 43.24 39.36 -66.77
N GLU A 358 42.77 40.62 -66.84
CA GLU A 358 42.98 41.61 -65.77
C GLU A 358 42.14 41.33 -64.50
N ARG A 359 41.13 40.45 -64.60
CA ARG A 359 40.20 40.12 -63.50
C ARG A 359 40.05 38.62 -63.29
N ALA A 360 41.08 37.82 -63.64
CA ALA A 360 40.98 36.36 -63.66
C ALA A 360 40.56 35.79 -62.31
N ALA A 361 41.11 36.31 -61.21
CA ALA A 361 40.75 35.90 -59.85
C ALA A 361 39.28 36.17 -59.51
N GLU A 362 38.79 37.39 -59.82
CA GLU A 362 37.41 37.81 -59.57
C GLU A 362 36.43 37.02 -60.45
N PHE A 363 36.81 36.76 -61.71
CA PHE A 363 36.03 35.98 -62.65
C PHE A 363 35.92 34.51 -62.22
N ILE A 364 37.01 33.89 -61.76
CA ILE A 364 37.00 32.51 -61.25
C ILE A 364 36.13 32.43 -59.99
N ASP A 365 36.31 33.34 -59.02
CA ASP A 365 35.58 33.28 -57.74
C ASP A 365 34.05 33.52 -57.92
N ASN A 366 33.66 34.27 -58.95
CA ASN A 366 32.26 34.65 -59.21
C ASN A 366 31.70 34.10 -60.53
N TYR A 367 32.26 33.01 -61.04
CA TYR A 367 32.00 32.47 -62.38
C TYR A 367 30.52 32.50 -62.77
N TYR A 368 29.63 31.89 -61.98
CA TYR A 368 28.20 31.79 -62.34
C TYR A 368 27.50 33.15 -62.48
N SER A 369 27.92 34.15 -61.73
CA SER A 369 27.36 35.52 -61.82
C SER A 369 27.97 36.34 -62.97
N GLN A 370 29.17 35.97 -63.43
CA GLN A 370 29.89 36.65 -64.50
C GLN A 370 29.67 36.01 -65.89
N VAL A 371 29.02 34.84 -65.96
CA VAL A 371 28.70 34.14 -67.22
C VAL A 371 27.85 35.01 -68.14
N GLU A 372 26.78 35.61 -67.63
CA GLU A 372 25.86 36.43 -68.44
C GLU A 372 26.56 37.69 -68.98
N TRP A 373 27.38 38.32 -68.14
CA TRP A 373 28.22 39.45 -68.55
C TRP A 373 29.16 39.06 -69.70
N LEU A 374 29.94 37.99 -69.53
CA LEU A 374 30.89 37.54 -70.56
C LEU A 374 30.17 37.12 -71.86
N GLN A 375 28.99 36.51 -71.76
CA GLN A 375 28.16 36.20 -72.94
C GLN A 375 27.77 37.48 -73.69
N ASN A 376 27.31 38.52 -72.99
CA ASN A 376 26.89 39.77 -73.62
C ASN A 376 28.07 40.55 -74.24
N GLU A 377 29.22 40.56 -73.60
CA GLU A 377 30.44 41.16 -74.15
C GLU A 377 30.91 40.45 -75.42
N LEU A 378 30.88 39.10 -75.44
CA LEU A 378 31.21 38.32 -76.64
C LEU A 378 30.23 38.58 -77.79
N LYS A 379 28.93 38.75 -77.50
CA LYS A 379 27.91 39.13 -78.50
C LYS A 379 28.20 40.50 -79.10
N THR A 380 28.52 41.47 -78.25
CA THR A 380 28.83 42.85 -78.66
C THR A 380 30.09 42.88 -79.53
N LYS A 381 31.17 42.21 -79.09
CA LYS A 381 32.42 42.09 -79.85
C LYS A 381 32.24 41.43 -81.21
N ALA A 382 31.41 40.38 -81.32
CA ALA A 382 31.13 39.72 -82.59
C ALA A 382 30.35 40.62 -83.56
N ALA A 383 29.39 41.40 -83.07
CA ALA A 383 28.62 42.33 -83.88
C ALA A 383 29.48 43.52 -84.36
N GLU A 384 30.33 44.08 -83.50
CA GLU A 384 31.16 45.24 -83.81
C GLU A 384 32.37 44.90 -84.68
N GLU A 385 33.15 43.87 -84.30
CA GLU A 385 34.45 43.58 -84.94
C GLU A 385 34.33 42.70 -86.19
N ILE A 386 33.21 41.99 -86.38
CA ILE A 386 33.01 41.04 -87.49
C ILE A 386 31.70 41.29 -88.25
N GLY A 387 30.65 41.79 -87.58
CA GLY A 387 29.32 41.95 -88.18
C GLY A 387 28.42 40.72 -88.04
N LEU A 388 28.76 39.81 -87.11
CA LEU A 388 27.97 38.61 -86.81
C LEU A 388 27.07 38.83 -85.59
N ASN A 389 25.83 38.36 -85.67
CA ASN A 389 25.01 38.13 -84.48
C ASN A 389 25.40 36.78 -83.87
N LEU A 390 25.69 36.77 -82.57
CA LEU A 390 26.19 35.61 -81.87
C LEU A 390 25.21 35.17 -80.79
N ASP A 391 24.96 33.87 -80.70
CA ASP A 391 24.36 33.26 -79.52
C ASP A 391 25.40 32.36 -78.86
N VAL A 392 25.73 32.64 -77.60
CA VAL A 392 26.85 32.02 -76.88
C VAL A 392 26.33 31.33 -75.63
N ARG A 393 26.78 30.11 -75.40
CA ARG A 393 26.59 29.38 -74.15
C ARG A 393 27.94 29.05 -73.54
N LEU A 394 28.15 29.49 -72.31
CA LEU A 394 29.33 29.16 -71.51
C LEU A 394 29.02 28.01 -70.55
N SER A 395 29.95 27.08 -70.39
CA SER A 395 29.86 25.98 -69.41
C SER A 395 31.26 25.54 -68.96
N LEU A 396 31.38 24.84 -67.84
CA LEU A 396 32.67 24.31 -67.39
C LEU A 396 32.98 23.00 -68.14
N LYS A 397 34.19 22.89 -68.70
CA LYS A 397 34.59 21.77 -69.59
C LYS A 397 34.57 20.38 -68.92
N ASN A 398 34.67 20.33 -67.59
CA ASN A 398 34.79 19.08 -66.83
C ASN A 398 33.58 18.79 -65.92
N ARG A 399 32.40 19.33 -66.22
CA ARG A 399 31.18 19.15 -65.39
C ARG A 399 30.81 17.68 -65.12
N LYS A 400 31.28 16.74 -65.97
CA LYS A 400 31.04 15.30 -65.86
C LYS A 400 32.14 14.50 -65.15
N GLN A 401 33.30 15.09 -64.82
CA GLN A 401 34.48 14.36 -64.29
C GLN A 401 34.75 14.61 -62.80
N LEU A 402 33.90 15.39 -62.13
CA LEU A 402 34.02 15.63 -60.69
C LEU A 402 33.35 14.49 -59.90
N GLU A 403 33.92 13.29 -60.00
CA GLU A 403 33.48 12.15 -59.21
C GLU A 403 33.93 12.27 -57.74
N PRO A 404 33.16 11.71 -56.79
CA PRO A 404 33.59 11.60 -55.40
C PRO A 404 34.95 10.91 -55.25
N VAL A 405 35.85 11.50 -54.44
CA VAL A 405 37.17 10.95 -54.14
C VAL A 405 37.05 9.94 -53.01
N LYS A 406 37.20 8.64 -53.33
CA LYS A 406 37.20 7.58 -52.32
C LYS A 406 38.61 7.33 -51.77
N ILE A 407 38.79 7.57 -50.48
CA ILE A 407 39.94 7.11 -49.72
C ILE A 407 39.56 5.76 -49.11
N GLY A 408 40.02 4.67 -49.74
CA GLY A 408 39.72 3.32 -49.28
C GLY A 408 40.26 3.01 -47.89
N LEU A 409 39.73 1.94 -47.27
CA LEU A 409 40.06 1.48 -45.92
C LEU A 409 41.57 1.33 -45.74
N LYS A 410 42.17 2.18 -44.90
CA LYS A 410 43.60 2.12 -44.55
C LYS A 410 43.76 2.16 -43.05
N GLU A 411 44.61 1.26 -42.54
CA GLU A 411 45.09 1.32 -41.17
C GLU A 411 46.10 2.45 -41.02
N ILE A 412 45.86 3.31 -40.04
CA ILE A 412 46.70 4.46 -39.71
C ILE A 412 47.07 4.36 -38.23
N PRO A 413 48.37 4.40 -37.88
CA PRO A 413 48.78 4.53 -36.50
C PRO A 413 48.45 5.92 -35.96
N VAL A 414 47.81 5.98 -34.79
CA VAL A 414 47.40 7.23 -34.14
C VAL A 414 47.80 7.27 -32.66
N TYR A 415 48.01 8.49 -32.17
CA TYR A 415 48.21 8.79 -30.75
C TYR A 415 47.07 9.69 -30.27
N VAL A 416 46.76 9.61 -28.99
CA VAL A 416 45.73 10.42 -28.33
C VAL A 416 46.36 11.32 -27.27
N LYS A 417 45.65 12.38 -26.87
CA LYS A 417 46.17 13.48 -26.04
C LYS A 417 46.85 13.04 -24.74
N ASP A 418 46.37 11.97 -24.14
CA ASP A 418 46.66 11.59 -22.77
C ASP A 418 47.19 10.15 -22.63
N SER A 419 47.65 9.57 -23.74
CA SER A 419 48.28 8.25 -23.79
C SER A 419 49.37 8.21 -24.87
N ASP A 420 50.54 7.70 -24.48
CA ASP A 420 51.68 7.45 -25.39
C ASP A 420 51.58 6.09 -26.10
N ASN A 421 50.55 5.30 -25.81
CA ASN A 421 50.31 4.02 -26.48
C ASN A 421 49.91 4.24 -27.94
N LEU A 422 50.56 3.49 -28.84
CA LEU A 422 50.23 3.45 -30.26
C LEU A 422 48.89 2.73 -30.46
N LEU A 423 47.91 3.42 -31.05
CA LEU A 423 46.58 2.88 -31.32
C LEU A 423 46.39 2.68 -32.83
N ASP A 424 45.66 1.66 -33.20
CA ASP A 424 45.28 1.38 -34.59
C ASP A 424 43.94 2.05 -34.93
N LEU A 425 43.90 2.71 -36.08
CA LEU A 425 42.67 3.31 -36.61
C LEU A 425 42.49 2.91 -38.08
N GLU A 426 41.42 2.20 -38.37
CA GLU A 426 40.94 1.98 -39.73
C GLU A 426 40.10 3.19 -40.15
N VAL A 427 40.46 3.80 -41.28
CA VAL A 427 39.75 4.95 -41.83
C VAL A 427 39.35 4.66 -43.27
N GLU A 428 38.07 4.89 -43.58
CA GLU A 428 37.54 4.95 -44.95
C GLU A 428 36.69 6.21 -45.08
N THR A 429 36.88 6.98 -46.15
CA THR A 429 36.13 8.22 -46.33
C THR A 429 35.98 8.57 -47.81
N GLU A 430 34.87 9.21 -48.13
CA GLU A 430 34.61 9.75 -49.46
C GLU A 430 34.54 11.27 -49.37
N LEU A 431 35.30 11.96 -50.21
CA LEU A 431 35.27 13.41 -50.33
C LEU A 431 34.42 13.78 -51.55
N ILE A 432 33.35 14.54 -51.31
CA ILE A 432 32.42 14.98 -52.35
C ILE A 432 32.64 16.46 -52.66
N VAL A 433 32.40 16.84 -53.91
CA VAL A 433 32.50 18.24 -54.33
C VAL A 433 31.35 19.04 -53.73
N HIS A 434 31.70 20.05 -52.94
CA HIS A 434 30.75 21.00 -52.38
C HIS A 434 30.65 22.26 -53.25
N ASP A 435 31.77 22.73 -53.79
CA ASP A 435 31.87 23.91 -54.64
C ASP A 435 32.54 23.52 -55.96
N GLN A 436 31.74 23.45 -57.03
CA GLN A 436 32.20 22.99 -58.35
C GLN A 436 33.24 23.92 -58.97
N VAL A 437 33.20 25.21 -58.66
CA VAL A 437 34.10 26.21 -59.26
C VAL A 437 35.46 26.12 -58.57
N LYS A 438 35.47 26.10 -57.22
CA LYS A 438 36.70 25.90 -56.44
C LYS A 438 37.35 24.55 -56.75
N ALA A 439 36.57 23.48 -56.79
CA ALA A 439 37.07 22.14 -57.12
C ALA A 439 37.66 22.08 -58.53
N THR A 440 36.98 22.65 -59.54
CA THR A 440 37.51 22.67 -60.91
C THR A 440 38.77 23.55 -61.04
N SER A 441 38.88 24.61 -60.24
CA SER A 441 40.01 25.55 -60.29
C SER A 441 41.28 25.07 -59.56
N ASN A 442 41.15 24.13 -58.61
CA ASN A 442 42.22 23.70 -57.71
C ASN A 442 42.67 22.23 -57.94
N LEU A 443 41.91 21.42 -58.68
CA LEU A 443 42.22 20.00 -58.89
C LEU A 443 43.06 19.82 -60.17
N ASP A 444 44.37 19.65 -60.02
CA ASP A 444 45.27 19.14 -61.07
C ASP A 444 45.40 17.60 -61.00
N TYR A 445 45.99 16.98 -62.02
CA TYR A 445 46.10 15.52 -62.19
C TYR A 445 46.81 14.81 -61.00
N ASP A 446 47.66 15.51 -60.26
CA ASP A 446 48.39 15.02 -59.06
C ASP A 446 47.66 15.20 -57.71
N CYS A 447 46.43 15.70 -57.70
CA CYS A 447 45.72 16.04 -56.46
C CYS A 447 45.40 14.84 -55.53
N TRP A 448 45.35 13.61 -56.06
CA TRP A 448 44.94 12.42 -55.33
C TRP A 448 45.85 12.07 -54.15
N ASN A 449 47.16 12.11 -54.38
CA ASN A 449 48.15 11.83 -53.35
C ASN A 449 48.20 12.94 -52.31
N PHE A 450 48.03 14.19 -52.75
CA PHE A 450 47.99 15.34 -51.87
C PHE A 450 46.79 15.29 -50.91
N LEU A 451 45.58 15.09 -51.43
CA LEU A 451 44.35 15.01 -50.62
C LEU A 451 44.37 13.82 -49.65
N THR A 452 44.86 12.66 -50.10
CA THR A 452 44.99 11.48 -49.23
C THR A 452 45.97 11.74 -48.09
N ASN A 453 47.13 12.35 -48.37
CA ASN A 453 48.13 12.65 -47.33
C ASN A 453 47.68 13.75 -46.38
N LEU A 454 46.99 14.77 -46.90
CA LEU A 454 46.42 15.85 -46.10
C LEU A 454 45.40 15.30 -45.10
N THR A 455 44.41 14.52 -45.57
CA THR A 455 43.39 13.94 -44.70
C THR A 455 43.99 13.05 -43.61
N LYS A 456 44.97 12.19 -43.95
CA LYS A 456 45.66 11.36 -42.96
C LYS A 456 46.36 12.17 -41.88
N ARG A 457 47.13 13.19 -42.28
CA ARG A 457 47.90 14.02 -41.35
C ARG A 457 46.99 14.79 -40.40
N GLU A 458 45.88 15.33 -40.92
CA GLU A 458 44.94 16.09 -40.10
C GLU A 458 44.17 15.20 -39.12
N ILE A 459 43.84 13.95 -39.51
CA ILE A 459 43.25 12.97 -38.58
C ILE A 459 44.21 12.66 -37.42
N GLN A 460 45.48 12.36 -37.72
CA GLN A 460 46.49 12.07 -36.71
C GLN A 460 46.70 13.25 -35.75
N LYS A 461 46.75 14.47 -36.30
CA LYS A 461 46.91 15.69 -35.52
C LYS A 461 45.72 15.91 -34.58
N TYR A 462 44.51 15.80 -35.10
CA TYR A 462 43.30 16.05 -34.33
C TYR A 462 43.19 15.11 -33.12
N LEU A 463 43.38 13.80 -33.33
CA LEU A 463 43.29 12.80 -32.26
C LEU A 463 44.34 13.04 -31.17
N ARG A 464 45.56 13.41 -31.55
CA ARG A 464 46.65 13.69 -30.63
C ARG A 464 46.41 14.95 -29.78
N GLU A 465 45.76 15.96 -30.33
CA GLU A 465 45.58 17.24 -29.63
C GLU A 465 44.27 17.31 -28.82
N ASN A 466 43.21 16.62 -29.28
CA ASN A 466 41.83 16.85 -28.80
C ASN A 466 41.14 15.61 -28.22
N THR A 467 41.58 14.39 -28.56
CA THR A 467 40.92 13.17 -28.12
C THR A 467 41.65 12.54 -26.95
N THR A 468 40.96 12.25 -25.85
CA THR A 468 41.50 11.43 -24.74
C THR A 468 41.28 9.95 -25.00
N ILE A 469 42.05 9.07 -24.36
CA ILE A 469 41.92 7.61 -24.48
C ILE A 469 40.50 7.13 -24.12
N SER A 470 39.85 7.73 -23.12
CA SER A 470 38.45 7.40 -22.78
C SER A 470 37.50 7.68 -23.95
N LYS A 471 37.54 8.91 -24.50
CA LYS A 471 36.77 9.27 -25.70
C LYS A 471 37.10 8.38 -26.90
N PHE A 472 38.35 7.94 -27.04
CA PHE A 472 38.75 7.03 -28.11
C PHE A 472 38.18 5.62 -27.96
N TYR A 473 37.92 5.12 -26.75
CA TYR A 473 37.32 3.79 -26.55
C TYR A 473 35.78 3.82 -26.53
N TYR A 474 35.18 4.83 -25.91
CA TYR A 474 33.72 4.88 -25.71
C TYR A 474 32.98 5.73 -26.74
N GLU A 475 33.61 6.75 -27.31
CA GLU A 475 32.95 7.76 -28.15
C GLU A 475 33.53 7.84 -29.58
N LEU A 476 34.34 6.85 -29.98
CA LEU A 476 35.02 6.86 -31.28
C LEU A 476 34.04 7.01 -32.44
N LYS A 477 32.97 6.22 -32.44
CA LYS A 477 31.99 6.16 -33.54
C LYS A 477 31.00 7.32 -33.53
N ASP A 478 30.93 8.06 -32.43
CA ASP A 478 29.93 9.12 -32.21
C ASP A 478 30.59 10.50 -32.13
N THR A 479 30.91 10.98 -30.92
CA THR A 479 31.44 12.33 -30.68
C THR A 479 32.74 12.57 -31.44
N VAL A 480 33.71 11.65 -31.34
CA VAL A 480 35.01 11.81 -31.99
C VAL A 480 34.86 11.82 -33.50
N ARG A 481 34.02 10.94 -34.07
CA ARG A 481 33.71 10.93 -35.51
C ARG A 481 33.14 12.27 -35.96
N HIS A 482 32.16 12.79 -35.23
CA HIS A 482 31.48 14.03 -35.59
C HIS A 482 32.44 15.22 -35.56
N GLU A 483 33.23 15.36 -34.48
CA GLU A 483 34.21 16.43 -34.36
C GLU A 483 35.31 16.32 -35.42
N LEU A 484 35.75 15.11 -35.76
CA LEU A 484 36.72 14.86 -36.83
C LEU A 484 36.18 15.27 -38.21
N VAL A 485 34.91 14.97 -38.51
CA VAL A 485 34.25 15.41 -39.75
C VAL A 485 34.23 16.94 -39.84
N ASN A 486 33.89 17.62 -38.74
CA ASN A 486 33.87 19.08 -38.71
C ASN A 486 35.28 19.68 -38.94
N HIS A 487 36.30 19.11 -38.28
CA HIS A 487 37.70 19.51 -38.49
C HIS A 487 38.13 19.33 -39.94
N LEU A 488 37.87 18.15 -40.53
CA LEU A 488 38.20 17.86 -41.92
C LEU A 488 37.45 18.76 -42.90
N ASN A 489 36.16 19.00 -42.70
CA ASN A 489 35.37 19.90 -43.55
C ASN A 489 35.94 21.32 -43.56
N SER A 490 36.39 21.85 -42.41
CA SER A 490 36.98 23.19 -42.34
C SER A 490 38.27 23.34 -43.16
N ILE A 491 39.02 22.25 -43.33
CA ILE A 491 40.28 22.22 -44.08
C ILE A 491 40.00 21.98 -45.58
N LEU A 492 39.07 21.06 -45.87
CA LEU A 492 38.71 20.66 -47.23
C LEU A 492 37.86 21.70 -47.98
N ASP A 493 37.14 22.58 -47.27
CA ASP A 493 36.35 23.66 -47.88
C ASP A 493 37.22 24.61 -48.73
N LYS A 494 38.47 24.82 -48.34
CA LYS A 494 39.46 25.60 -49.11
C LYS A 494 39.72 25.02 -50.50
N GLN A 495 39.48 23.72 -50.68
CA GLN A 495 39.64 22.99 -51.94
C GLN A 495 38.30 22.77 -52.67
N GLY A 496 37.18 23.28 -52.13
CA GLY A 496 35.84 23.05 -52.66
C GLY A 496 35.28 21.65 -52.38
N LEU A 497 35.88 20.92 -51.43
CA LEU A 497 35.52 19.55 -51.05
C LEU A 497 34.91 19.49 -49.65
N ARG A 498 34.07 18.49 -49.41
CA ARG A 498 33.59 18.13 -48.06
C ARG A 498 33.58 16.63 -47.90
N VAL A 499 33.58 16.16 -46.65
CA VAL A 499 33.43 14.75 -46.30
C VAL A 499 31.99 14.33 -46.60
N GLY A 500 31.80 13.36 -47.49
CA GLY A 500 30.53 12.71 -47.78
C GLY A 500 30.18 11.65 -46.73
N TYR A 501 31.16 10.81 -46.39
CA TYR A 501 31.09 9.95 -45.21
C TYR A 501 32.48 9.73 -44.61
N LEU A 502 32.50 9.41 -43.32
CA LEU A 502 33.68 8.98 -42.60
C LEU A 502 33.34 7.71 -41.82
N PHE A 503 34.00 6.62 -42.17
CA PHE A 503 34.04 5.39 -41.41
C PHE A 503 35.35 5.35 -40.62
N ILE A 504 35.22 5.14 -39.31
CA ILE A 504 36.36 4.93 -38.41
C ILE A 504 36.11 3.73 -37.52
N ASN A 505 37.14 2.91 -37.36
CA ASN A 505 37.11 1.72 -36.52
C ASN A 505 38.49 1.45 -35.90
N SER A 506 38.55 0.65 -34.84
CA SER A 506 39.80 0.22 -34.20
C SER A 506 39.68 -1.24 -33.79
N LYS A 507 40.67 -2.05 -34.17
CA LYS A 507 40.77 -3.45 -33.75
C LYS A 507 41.09 -3.55 -32.27
N THR A 508 41.86 -2.60 -31.72
CA THR A 508 42.15 -2.55 -30.28
C THR A 508 40.86 -2.31 -29.46
N VAL A 509 39.99 -1.39 -29.89
CA VAL A 509 38.69 -1.17 -29.22
C VAL A 509 37.75 -2.38 -29.35
N SER A 510 37.80 -3.07 -30.49
CA SER A 510 36.94 -4.23 -30.77
C SER A 510 37.36 -5.51 -30.03
N SER A 511 38.62 -5.61 -29.59
CA SER A 511 39.18 -6.79 -28.93
C SER A 511 39.37 -6.65 -27.42
N SER A 512 39.40 -5.43 -26.87
CA SER A 512 39.43 -5.18 -25.43
C SER A 512 38.05 -5.34 -24.80
N LEU A 513 37.95 -6.09 -23.70
CA LEU A 513 36.79 -6.07 -22.81
C LEU A 513 36.64 -4.66 -22.22
N LEU A 514 35.75 -3.85 -22.80
CA LEU A 514 35.42 -2.53 -22.29
C LEU A 514 35.02 -2.65 -20.80
N PRO A 515 35.65 -1.89 -19.90
CA PRO A 515 35.28 -1.90 -18.50
C PRO A 515 33.85 -1.38 -18.37
N LYS A 516 33.04 -2.17 -17.68
CA LYS A 516 31.68 -1.78 -17.31
C LYS A 516 31.77 -0.60 -16.33
N GLU A 517 30.98 0.44 -16.58
CA GLU A 517 30.93 1.65 -15.76
C GLU A 517 30.51 1.35 -14.31
N LEU A 518 29.54 0.44 -14.16
CA LEU A 518 29.07 -0.10 -12.89
C LEU A 518 29.18 -1.62 -12.93
N VAL A 519 29.74 -2.20 -11.86
CA VAL A 519 29.90 -3.64 -11.70
C VAL A 519 29.28 -4.04 -10.36
N GLU A 520 28.32 -4.95 -10.42
CA GLU A 520 27.67 -5.52 -9.24
C GLU A 520 28.04 -7.00 -9.14
N ILE A 521 28.60 -7.40 -8.00
CA ILE A 521 29.07 -8.75 -7.74
C ILE A 521 28.57 -9.19 -6.36
N GLN A 522 28.00 -10.38 -6.31
CA GLN A 522 27.61 -11.04 -5.07
C GLN A 522 28.50 -12.26 -4.88
N TYR A 523 29.16 -12.36 -3.72
CA TYR A 523 30.02 -13.50 -3.41
C TYR A 523 29.95 -13.90 -1.94
N ARG A 524 29.88 -15.20 -1.71
CA ARG A 524 29.80 -15.81 -0.38
C ARG A 524 31.14 -16.40 -0.01
N VAL A 525 31.73 -15.91 1.08
CA VAL A 525 33.00 -16.44 1.61
C VAL A 525 32.71 -17.40 2.76
N GLU A 526 33.22 -18.62 2.66
CA GLU A 526 33.21 -19.59 3.76
C GLU A 526 34.44 -19.40 4.66
N CYS A 527 34.21 -19.27 5.96
CA CYS A 527 35.21 -18.95 6.98
C CYS A 527 35.09 -19.88 8.19
N LYS A 528 36.22 -20.10 8.88
CA LYS A 528 36.25 -20.73 10.21
C LYS A 528 36.46 -19.65 11.26
N VAL A 529 35.83 -19.83 12.41
CA VAL A 529 35.84 -18.87 13.53
C VAL A 529 36.08 -19.61 14.84
N GLN A 530 36.38 -18.89 15.92
CA GLN A 530 36.60 -19.52 17.23
C GLN A 530 35.27 -19.96 17.88
N LYS A 531 35.34 -21.05 18.67
CA LYS A 531 34.25 -21.63 19.48
C LYS A 531 33.01 -22.10 18.71
N TYR A 532 33.11 -22.25 17.39
CA TYR A 532 32.10 -22.86 16.55
C TYR A 532 32.73 -23.93 15.66
N ALA A 533 32.17 -25.14 15.68
CA ALA A 533 32.71 -26.26 14.90
C ALA A 533 32.36 -26.17 13.40
N GLY A 534 31.30 -25.44 13.04
CA GLY A 534 30.84 -25.26 11.67
C GLY A 534 31.56 -24.14 10.92
N SER A 535 31.17 -23.96 9.65
CA SER A 535 31.66 -22.86 8.81
C SER A 535 30.70 -21.66 8.85
N VAL A 536 31.25 -20.47 9.01
CA VAL A 536 30.53 -19.20 8.91
C VAL A 536 30.59 -18.71 7.48
N TYR A 537 29.47 -18.20 6.99
CA TYR A 537 29.33 -17.67 5.65
C TYR A 537 29.04 -16.19 5.68
N VAL A 538 29.89 -15.41 5.02
CA VAL A 538 29.70 -13.97 4.85
C VAL A 538 29.27 -13.71 3.42
N GLU A 539 28.04 -13.22 3.24
CA GLU A 539 27.56 -12.73 1.95
C GLU A 539 28.05 -11.31 1.74
N ASN A 540 28.75 -11.08 0.63
CA ASN A 540 29.29 -9.79 0.24
C ASN A 540 28.60 -9.33 -1.04
N ASN A 541 27.88 -8.22 -0.95
CA ASN A 541 27.27 -7.54 -2.09
C ASN A 541 28.08 -6.30 -2.41
N LEU A 542 28.82 -6.32 -3.52
CA LEU A 542 29.77 -5.29 -3.91
C LEU A 542 29.30 -4.56 -5.17
N GLN A 543 29.33 -3.23 -5.12
CA GLN A 543 29.14 -2.34 -6.27
C GLN A 543 30.40 -1.50 -6.48
N MET A 544 30.99 -1.60 -7.67
CA MET A 544 32.19 -0.85 -8.05
C MET A 544 31.91 0.06 -9.25
N LEU A 545 32.55 1.23 -9.24
CA LEU A 545 32.53 2.18 -10.35
C LEU A 545 33.91 2.33 -10.96
N SER A 546 34.00 2.36 -12.28
CA SER A 546 35.24 2.68 -12.99
C SER A 546 35.63 4.14 -12.71
N GLN A 547 36.88 4.39 -12.31
CA GLN A 547 37.39 5.73 -12.00
C GLN A 547 38.64 6.08 -12.84
N ASP A 548 39.55 5.13 -13.02
CA ASP A 548 40.79 5.32 -13.77
C ASP A 548 40.99 4.17 -14.76
N PHE A 549 40.54 4.42 -16.00
CA PHE A 549 40.66 3.47 -17.11
C PHE A 549 42.11 3.09 -17.42
N ARG A 550 43.07 4.00 -17.20
CA ARG A 550 44.49 3.74 -17.49
C ARG A 550 45.05 2.73 -16.51
N ARG A 551 44.67 2.81 -15.24
CA ARG A 551 45.03 1.82 -14.21
C ARG A 551 44.43 0.45 -14.49
N TYR A 552 43.18 0.40 -14.97
CA TYR A 552 42.56 -0.88 -15.33
C TYR A 552 43.26 -1.59 -16.50
N ILE A 553 43.62 -0.84 -17.55
CA ILE A 553 44.43 -1.38 -18.65
C ILE A 553 45.81 -1.81 -18.15
N SER A 554 46.46 -0.98 -17.32
CA SER A 554 47.79 -1.29 -16.76
C SER A 554 47.78 -2.54 -15.88
N ALA A 555 46.65 -2.83 -15.23
CA ALA A 555 46.41 -4.04 -14.46
C ALA A 555 46.10 -5.28 -15.32
N GLN A 556 46.29 -5.21 -16.64
CA GLN A 556 46.00 -6.26 -17.62
C GLN A 556 44.52 -6.64 -17.77
N SER A 557 43.60 -5.71 -17.45
CA SER A 557 42.15 -5.91 -17.63
C SER A 557 41.64 -7.22 -16.99
N PRO A 558 41.83 -7.40 -15.67
CA PRO A 558 41.50 -8.66 -15.00
C PRO A 558 40.01 -8.97 -15.09
N ASN A 559 39.65 -10.27 -15.08
CA ASN A 559 38.26 -10.67 -14.92
C ASN A 559 37.75 -10.21 -13.55
N LEU A 560 36.85 -9.21 -13.55
CA LEU A 560 36.41 -8.55 -12.32
C LEU A 560 35.70 -9.50 -11.35
N GLN A 561 34.94 -10.48 -11.85
CA GLN A 561 34.29 -11.48 -11.00
C GLN A 561 35.34 -12.31 -10.26
N GLY A 562 36.22 -13.00 -10.98
CA GLY A 562 37.25 -13.85 -10.36
C GLY A 562 38.26 -13.07 -9.51
N TRP A 563 38.53 -11.82 -9.87
CA TRP A 563 39.37 -10.92 -9.07
C TRP A 563 38.71 -10.57 -7.74
N VAL A 564 37.43 -10.19 -7.73
CA VAL A 564 36.67 -9.89 -6.49
C VAL A 564 36.59 -11.11 -5.59
N GLU A 565 36.27 -12.29 -6.15
CA GLU A 565 36.21 -13.55 -5.39
C GLU A 565 37.53 -13.83 -4.66
N THR A 566 38.64 -13.78 -5.41
CA THR A 566 39.99 -14.04 -4.87
C THR A 566 40.38 -13.03 -3.78
N LYS A 567 40.01 -11.75 -3.94
CA LYS A 567 40.35 -10.70 -2.99
C LYS A 567 39.51 -10.76 -1.72
N LEU A 568 38.20 -10.95 -1.86
CA LEU A 568 37.31 -11.14 -0.71
C LEU A 568 37.73 -12.36 0.12
N GLU A 569 38.10 -13.48 -0.50
CA GLU A 569 38.61 -14.62 0.28
C GLU A 569 39.87 -14.28 1.10
N LYS A 570 40.81 -13.53 0.52
CA LYS A 570 42.07 -13.14 1.18
C LYS A 570 41.88 -12.09 2.27
N ILE A 571 40.81 -11.31 2.21
CA ILE A 571 40.48 -10.27 3.20
C ILE A 571 39.66 -10.89 4.34
N VAL A 572 38.58 -11.60 4.02
CA VAL A 572 37.57 -12.05 4.99
C VAL A 572 38.08 -13.22 5.84
N LYS A 573 38.76 -14.22 5.24
CA LYS A 573 39.18 -15.44 5.97
C LYS A 573 40.16 -15.14 7.13
N PRO A 574 41.22 -14.33 6.95
CA PRO A 574 42.14 -14.01 8.06
C PRO A 574 41.49 -13.13 9.12
N LEU A 575 40.59 -12.24 8.72
CA LEU A 575 39.94 -11.28 9.60
C LEU A 575 38.99 -11.95 10.61
N LEU A 576 38.34 -13.05 10.21
CA LEU A 576 37.39 -13.77 11.05
C LEU A 576 37.98 -14.97 11.80
N LEU A 577 39.21 -15.37 11.50
CA LEU A 577 39.83 -16.56 12.08
C LEU A 577 39.94 -16.47 13.62
N ASP A 578 40.28 -15.29 14.14
CA ASP A 578 40.49 -15.05 15.57
C ASP A 578 39.26 -14.51 16.30
N LYS A 579 38.10 -14.47 15.64
CA LYS A 579 36.87 -13.90 16.18
C LYS A 579 35.96 -15.00 16.74
N ASN A 580 35.30 -14.71 17.86
CA ASN A 580 34.29 -15.63 18.41
C ASN A 580 33.02 -15.57 17.58
N TYR A 581 32.39 -16.73 17.39
CA TYR A 581 31.14 -16.85 16.65
C TYR A 581 29.99 -16.00 17.25
N ALA A 582 29.85 -15.99 18.58
CA ALA A 582 28.81 -15.21 19.26
C ALA A 582 28.94 -13.70 19.01
N ASP A 583 30.19 -13.19 19.01
CA ASP A 583 30.46 -11.77 18.79
C ASP A 583 30.16 -11.37 17.34
N ILE A 584 30.52 -12.23 16.36
CA ILE A 584 30.22 -12.03 14.93
C ILE A 584 28.71 -11.91 14.66
N LEU A 585 27.89 -12.71 15.35
CA LEU A 585 26.44 -12.66 15.19
C LEU A 585 25.83 -11.40 15.82
N CYS A 586 26.34 -10.97 16.97
CA CYS A 586 25.78 -9.83 17.72
C CYS A 586 26.17 -8.47 17.12
N ASP A 587 27.40 -8.30 16.67
CA ASP A 587 27.88 -7.07 16.02
C ASP A 587 28.96 -7.40 14.99
N PHE A 588 28.64 -7.18 13.71
CA PHE A 588 29.55 -7.36 12.59
C PHE A 588 30.01 -6.04 11.96
N SER A 589 29.65 -4.90 12.58
CA SER A 589 29.87 -3.58 11.97
C SER A 589 31.35 -3.25 11.81
N GLN A 590 32.19 -3.61 12.79
CA GLN A 590 33.63 -3.36 12.76
C GLN A 590 34.32 -4.19 11.67
N GLU A 591 33.96 -5.48 11.59
CA GLU A 591 34.48 -6.41 10.58
C GLU A 591 34.03 -6.02 9.18
N ALA A 592 32.76 -5.64 9.00
CA ALA A 592 32.24 -5.15 7.72
C ALA A 592 32.96 -3.89 7.24
N GLU A 593 33.23 -2.95 8.15
CA GLU A 593 33.97 -1.73 7.83
C GLU A 593 35.43 -2.01 7.46
N ALA A 594 36.08 -2.95 8.17
CA ALA A 594 37.43 -3.38 7.83
C ALA A 594 37.49 -4.10 6.46
N ILE A 595 36.50 -4.94 6.13
CA ILE A 595 36.36 -5.56 4.80
C ILE A 595 36.17 -4.48 3.74
N ARG A 596 35.31 -3.48 3.99
CA ARG A 596 35.08 -2.36 3.07
C ARG A 596 36.36 -1.58 2.80
N GLN A 597 37.11 -1.21 3.83
CA GLN A 597 38.35 -0.45 3.68
C GLN A 597 39.42 -1.23 2.93
N ALA A 598 39.62 -2.51 3.27
CA ALA A 598 40.58 -3.37 2.59
C ALA A 598 40.20 -3.57 1.10
N MET A 599 38.92 -3.79 0.82
CA MET A 599 38.44 -3.95 -0.55
C MET A 599 38.54 -2.64 -1.34
N GLN A 600 38.35 -1.47 -0.71
CA GLN A 600 38.49 -0.16 -1.35
C GLN A 600 39.93 0.05 -1.84
N ILE A 601 40.92 -0.25 -0.99
CA ILE A 601 42.35 -0.17 -1.35
C ILE A 601 42.65 -1.06 -2.56
N GLU A 602 42.13 -2.29 -2.56
CA GLU A 602 42.32 -3.24 -3.65
C GLU A 602 41.63 -2.77 -4.95
N ALA A 603 40.42 -2.22 -4.87
CA ALA A 603 39.69 -1.71 -6.03
C ALA A 603 40.42 -0.52 -6.67
N GLU A 604 40.96 0.40 -5.85
CA GLU A 604 41.72 1.56 -6.32
C GLU A 604 43.01 1.17 -7.07
N SER A 605 43.60 0.02 -6.72
CA SER A 605 44.79 -0.52 -7.37
C SER A 605 44.55 -0.91 -8.83
N ILE A 606 43.32 -1.27 -9.19
CA ILE A 606 42.90 -1.64 -10.55
C ILE A 606 42.10 -0.54 -11.25
N GLY A 607 42.03 0.66 -10.68
CA GLY A 607 41.31 1.80 -11.28
C GLY A 607 39.80 1.84 -11.03
N TYR A 608 39.30 1.07 -10.07
CA TYR A 608 37.91 1.08 -9.62
C TYR A 608 37.77 1.73 -8.25
N ARG A 609 36.57 2.21 -7.91
CA ARG A 609 36.19 2.62 -6.55
C ARG A 609 34.99 1.83 -6.08
N ILE A 610 34.91 1.50 -4.80
CA ILE A 610 33.71 0.90 -4.23
C ILE A 610 32.69 2.01 -4.04
N LYS A 611 31.55 1.89 -4.72
CA LYS A 611 30.38 2.71 -4.46
C LYS A 611 29.67 2.24 -3.20
N HIS A 612 29.51 0.93 -3.07
CA HIS A 612 28.82 0.31 -1.96
C HIS A 612 29.32 -1.12 -1.77
N ILE A 613 29.50 -1.54 -0.53
CA ILE A 613 29.72 -2.93 -0.16
C ILE A 613 28.94 -3.22 1.11
N VAL A 614 28.20 -4.32 1.10
CA VAL A 614 27.47 -4.82 2.27
C VAL A 614 27.98 -6.23 2.54
N SER A 615 28.58 -6.41 3.71
CA SER A 615 29.09 -7.69 4.19
C SER A 615 28.25 -8.12 5.39
N VAL A 616 27.53 -9.23 5.28
CA VAL A 616 26.64 -9.72 6.34
C VAL A 616 26.92 -11.20 6.62
N PRO A 617 27.11 -11.59 7.89
CA PRO A 617 27.21 -13.00 8.26
C PRO A 617 25.81 -13.61 8.16
N LYS A 618 25.64 -14.59 7.28
CA LYS A 618 24.36 -15.28 7.10
C LYS A 618 24.43 -16.64 7.75
N GLN A 619 23.85 -16.72 8.94
CA GLN A 619 23.87 -17.92 9.79
C GLN A 619 22.48 -18.16 10.35
N GLU A 620 22.13 -19.44 10.52
CA GLU A 620 20.85 -19.86 11.10
C GLU A 620 20.62 -19.26 12.49
N HIS A 621 21.68 -19.23 13.30
CA HIS A 621 21.69 -18.67 14.66
C HIS A 621 21.34 -17.17 14.73
N SER A 622 21.40 -16.43 13.62
CA SER A 622 20.99 -15.02 13.58
C SER A 622 19.49 -14.87 13.90
N GLN A 623 18.68 -15.90 13.65
CA GLN A 623 17.26 -15.94 14.02
C GLN A 623 17.04 -15.78 15.53
N LEU A 624 18.04 -16.11 16.36
CA LEU A 624 17.94 -15.96 17.81
C LEU A 624 17.95 -14.48 18.26
N LEU A 625 18.53 -13.59 17.45
CA LEU A 625 18.55 -12.15 17.73
C LEU A 625 17.24 -11.46 17.32
N GLU A 626 16.42 -12.13 16.51
CA GLU A 626 15.09 -11.70 16.14
C GLU A 626 14.05 -12.10 17.20
N LYS A 627 12.80 -11.67 17.02
CA LYS A 627 11.70 -12.09 17.90
C LYS A 627 11.39 -13.57 17.65
N LEU A 628 11.66 -14.41 18.64
CA LEU A 628 11.31 -15.83 18.67
C LEU A 628 10.00 -16.04 19.42
N GLU A 629 9.11 -16.83 18.83
CA GLU A 629 7.91 -17.34 19.48
C GLU A 629 8.13 -18.83 19.80
N ILE A 630 8.03 -19.19 21.08
CA ILE A 630 8.13 -20.57 21.56
C ILE A 630 6.75 -20.99 22.06
N LYS A 631 6.21 -22.04 21.45
CA LYS A 631 4.93 -22.62 21.83
C LYS A 631 5.15 -23.98 22.47
N ASP A 632 4.64 -24.13 23.68
CA ASP A 632 4.41 -25.43 24.28
C ASP A 632 2.94 -25.79 24.07
N ASP A 633 2.70 -26.65 23.07
CA ASP A 633 1.36 -26.85 22.50
C ASP A 633 0.38 -27.53 23.45
N THR A 634 0.85 -28.23 24.49
CA THR A 634 0.05 -28.67 25.65
C THR A 634 0.88 -29.56 26.57
N SER A 635 1.05 -29.16 27.83
CA SER A 635 1.71 -29.99 28.84
C SER A 635 0.78 -30.26 30.03
N GLU A 636 0.74 -31.53 30.46
CA GLU A 636 0.05 -31.93 31.69
C GLU A 636 0.95 -31.73 32.91
N PHE A 637 0.43 -31.02 33.91
CA PHE A 637 1.11 -30.76 35.18
C PHE A 637 0.26 -31.26 36.35
N SER A 638 0.90 -31.80 37.39
CA SER A 638 0.21 -32.16 38.63
C SER A 638 0.22 -30.98 39.60
N THR A 639 -0.95 -30.68 40.16
CA THR A 639 -1.11 -29.70 41.26
C THR A 639 -0.44 -30.17 42.56
N ASN A 640 -0.62 -29.44 43.67
CA ASN A 640 -0.21 -29.91 45.01
C ASN A 640 -0.80 -31.28 45.39
N LEU A 641 -1.91 -31.68 44.77
CA LEU A 641 -2.50 -33.00 44.83
C LEU A 641 -2.13 -33.80 43.56
N ALA A 642 -1.27 -34.81 43.73
CA ALA A 642 -0.70 -35.58 42.62
C ALA A 642 -1.75 -36.27 41.72
N SER A 643 -2.93 -36.57 42.26
CA SER A 643 -4.06 -37.15 41.53
C SER A 643 -4.75 -36.18 40.56
N ILE A 644 -4.47 -34.89 40.67
CA ILE A 644 -5.14 -33.84 39.88
C ILE A 644 -4.13 -33.27 38.90
N LYS A 645 -4.41 -33.51 37.62
CA LYS A 645 -3.65 -33.03 36.49
C LYS A 645 -4.37 -31.88 35.82
N VAL A 646 -3.61 -30.85 35.47
CA VAL A 646 -4.07 -29.66 34.76
C VAL A 646 -3.27 -29.49 33.49
N THR A 647 -3.91 -29.00 32.45
CA THR A 647 -3.27 -28.76 31.16
C THR A 647 -3.06 -27.27 30.96
N ILE A 648 -1.81 -26.89 30.71
CA ILE A 648 -1.42 -25.51 30.46
C ILE A 648 -0.61 -25.51 29.16
N SER A 649 -0.99 -24.65 28.23
CA SER A 649 -0.14 -24.26 27.11
C SER A 649 0.53 -22.94 27.44
N THR A 650 1.80 -22.79 27.09
CA THR A 650 2.54 -21.54 27.34
C THR A 650 3.13 -21.06 26.04
N THR A 651 2.82 -19.81 25.69
CA THR A 651 3.48 -19.10 24.59
C THR A 651 4.44 -18.08 25.16
N VAL A 652 5.70 -18.15 24.74
CA VAL A 652 6.73 -17.19 25.13
C VAL A 652 7.29 -16.50 23.90
N ASP A 653 7.18 -15.17 23.89
CA ASP A 653 7.88 -14.32 22.94
C ASP A 653 9.17 -13.80 23.61
N LEU A 654 10.32 -14.09 23.00
CA LEU A 654 11.61 -13.64 23.50
C LEU A 654 12.55 -13.21 22.37
N LYS A 655 13.62 -12.51 22.72
CA LYS A 655 14.75 -12.24 21.82
C LYS A 655 16.05 -12.22 22.59
N PHE A 656 17.15 -12.54 21.94
CA PHE A 656 18.47 -12.43 22.57
C PHE A 656 19.10 -11.07 22.25
N ILE A 657 19.49 -10.32 23.29
CA ILE A 657 20.30 -9.09 23.12
C ILE A 657 21.78 -9.47 22.91
N SER A 658 22.20 -10.57 23.53
CA SER A 658 23.57 -11.07 23.49
C SER A 658 23.55 -12.58 23.56
N LEU A 659 24.37 -13.23 22.73
CA LEU A 659 24.51 -14.68 22.70
C LEU A 659 25.61 -15.19 23.66
N LYS A 660 26.23 -14.31 24.47
CA LYS A 660 27.34 -14.67 25.37
C LYS A 660 26.95 -15.73 26.40
N LYS A 661 25.75 -15.65 26.97
CA LYS A 661 25.27 -16.64 27.96
C LYS A 661 24.93 -18.01 27.35
N ILE A 662 24.76 -18.07 26.03
CA ILE A 662 24.43 -19.31 25.32
C ILE A 662 25.55 -19.77 24.39
N GLU A 663 26.77 -19.25 24.56
CA GLU A 663 27.92 -19.54 23.71
C GLU A 663 28.19 -21.05 23.58
N ASP A 664 28.05 -21.78 24.69
CA ASP A 664 28.21 -23.24 24.73
C ASP A 664 27.10 -24.00 23.95
N TYR A 665 25.93 -23.39 23.77
CA TYR A 665 24.82 -23.95 23.01
C TYR A 665 24.87 -23.62 21.52
N LEU A 666 25.68 -22.66 21.08
CA LEU A 666 25.80 -22.25 19.66
C LEU A 666 26.42 -23.32 18.74
N ASN A 667 26.90 -24.43 19.31
CA ASN A 667 27.31 -25.61 18.54
C ASN A 667 26.14 -26.58 18.24
N LYS A 668 24.94 -26.31 18.77
CA LYS A 668 23.71 -27.05 18.45
C LYS A 668 22.93 -26.33 17.35
N THR A 669 21.84 -26.91 16.88
CA THR A 669 20.93 -26.23 15.95
C THR A 669 20.05 -25.21 16.69
N VAL A 670 19.45 -24.26 15.97
CA VAL A 670 18.50 -23.31 16.56
C VAL A 670 17.31 -24.02 17.19
N ASP A 671 16.85 -25.11 16.56
CA ASP A 671 15.73 -25.89 17.08
C ASP A 671 16.09 -26.66 18.36
N ASP A 672 17.32 -27.17 18.49
CA ASP A 672 17.80 -27.75 19.75
C ASP A 672 17.82 -26.72 20.90
N ILE A 673 18.16 -25.46 20.59
CA ILE A 673 18.15 -24.37 21.57
C ILE A 673 16.70 -24.03 21.97
N LYS A 674 15.77 -23.98 21.00
CA LYS A 674 14.34 -23.80 21.29
C LYS A 674 13.79 -24.91 22.18
N GLU A 675 14.18 -26.17 21.94
CA GLU A 675 13.78 -27.30 22.79
C GLU A 675 14.34 -27.19 24.21
N LEU A 676 15.58 -26.73 24.40
CA LEU A 676 16.12 -26.46 25.74
C LEU A 676 15.36 -25.36 26.49
N ILE A 677 14.93 -24.32 25.77
CA ILE A 677 14.10 -23.25 26.33
C ILE A 677 12.72 -23.81 26.72
N LYS A 678 12.10 -24.60 25.84
CA LYS A 678 10.83 -25.28 26.09
C LYS A 678 10.90 -26.20 27.31
N GLU A 679 11.96 -26.99 27.43
CA GLU A 679 12.21 -27.84 28.60
C GLU A 679 12.32 -27.00 29.89
N THR A 680 12.98 -25.84 29.82
CA THR A 680 13.13 -24.93 30.96
C THR A 680 11.78 -24.31 31.36
N ILE A 681 10.95 -23.91 30.40
CA ILE A 681 9.58 -23.44 30.63
C ILE A 681 8.79 -24.55 31.34
N ASN A 682 8.76 -25.75 30.77
CA ASN A 682 7.99 -26.88 31.32
C ASN A 682 8.48 -27.30 32.71
N ARG A 683 9.80 -27.26 32.96
CA ARG A 683 10.37 -27.50 34.29
C ARG A 683 9.89 -26.46 35.29
N THR A 684 9.91 -25.18 34.93
CA THR A 684 9.52 -24.06 35.80
C THR A 684 8.03 -24.10 36.11
N THR A 685 7.19 -24.24 35.08
CA THR A 685 5.74 -24.43 35.22
C THR A 685 5.41 -25.62 36.13
N ARG A 686 6.11 -26.76 35.96
CA ARG A 686 5.91 -27.94 36.82
C ARG A 686 6.22 -27.69 38.29
N VAL A 687 7.26 -26.91 38.60
CA VAL A 687 7.63 -26.59 39.98
C VAL A 687 6.54 -25.73 40.63
N ILE A 688 6.03 -24.72 39.91
CA ILE A 688 5.03 -23.78 40.43
C ILE A 688 3.68 -24.47 40.61
N ILE A 689 3.19 -25.19 39.59
CA ILE A 689 1.89 -25.87 39.65
C ILE A 689 1.81 -26.88 40.78
N ARG A 690 2.91 -27.57 41.12
CA ARG A 690 2.98 -28.49 42.28
C ARG A 690 2.78 -27.80 43.63
N THR A 691 2.85 -26.48 43.70
CA THR A 691 2.58 -25.72 44.94
C THR A 691 1.15 -25.16 44.99
N ILE A 692 0.43 -25.20 43.87
CA ILE A 692 -0.89 -24.59 43.72
C ILE A 692 -1.98 -25.60 44.05
N ASP A 693 -2.95 -25.15 44.85
CA ASP A 693 -4.16 -25.90 45.13
C ASP A 693 -5.10 -25.94 43.91
N PRO A 694 -5.76 -27.09 43.59
CA PRO A 694 -6.72 -27.19 42.50
C PRO A 694 -7.80 -26.10 42.51
N GLU A 695 -8.36 -25.75 43.67
CA GLU A 695 -9.37 -24.69 43.74
C GLU A 695 -8.79 -23.36 43.25
N ARG A 696 -7.56 -23.03 43.67
CA ARG A 696 -6.86 -21.81 43.23
C ARG A 696 -6.58 -21.86 41.73
N PHE A 697 -6.21 -23.01 41.19
CA PHE A 697 -5.98 -23.19 39.75
C PHE A 697 -7.27 -23.00 38.94
N TYR A 698 -8.37 -23.66 39.30
CA TYR A 698 -9.59 -23.65 38.49
C TYR A 698 -10.46 -22.41 38.69
N MET A 699 -10.49 -21.84 39.89
CA MET A 699 -11.37 -20.72 40.23
C MET A 699 -10.66 -19.37 40.18
N ARG A 700 -9.33 -19.34 40.36
CA ARG A 700 -8.54 -18.12 40.58
C ARG A 700 -7.26 -18.07 39.75
N PHE A 701 -7.29 -18.67 38.56
CA PHE A 701 -6.15 -18.63 37.65
C PHE A 701 -5.78 -17.18 37.27
N PHE A 702 -6.79 -16.41 36.89
CA PHE A 702 -6.69 -15.01 36.47
C PHE A 702 -6.96 -14.03 37.61
N ASP A 703 -7.95 -14.33 38.46
CA ASP A 703 -8.45 -13.41 39.50
C ASP A 703 -7.95 -13.82 40.90
N PRO A 704 -6.97 -13.10 41.48
CA PRO A 704 -6.44 -13.44 42.79
C PRO A 704 -7.28 -12.89 43.94
N LYS A 705 -7.03 -13.40 45.15
CA LYS A 705 -7.53 -12.79 46.39
C LYS A 705 -6.73 -11.53 46.75
N SER A 706 -7.33 -10.64 47.53
CA SER A 706 -6.66 -9.43 48.03
C SER A 706 -5.39 -9.80 48.81
N GLY A 707 -4.23 -9.35 48.33
CA GLY A 707 -2.91 -9.65 48.91
C GLY A 707 -2.16 -10.83 48.28
N GLU A 708 -2.77 -11.56 47.33
CA GLU A 708 -2.14 -12.68 46.59
C GLU A 708 -1.89 -12.31 45.12
N LYS A 709 -0.92 -12.95 44.47
CA LYS A 709 -0.76 -12.89 43.00
C LYS A 709 -1.68 -13.93 42.35
N SER A 710 -2.06 -13.69 41.10
CA SER A 710 -2.78 -14.71 40.31
C SER A 710 -1.81 -15.83 39.92
N VAL A 711 -2.33 -17.03 39.69
CA VAL A 711 -1.50 -18.15 39.21
C VAL A 711 -0.86 -17.80 37.87
N GLU A 712 -1.60 -17.11 37.00
CA GLU A 712 -1.09 -16.59 35.74
C GLU A 712 0.13 -15.68 35.95
N GLN A 713 0.05 -14.72 36.88
CA GLN A 713 1.14 -13.76 37.12
C GLN A 713 2.35 -14.43 37.78
N GLU A 714 2.15 -15.38 38.69
CA GLU A 714 3.25 -16.18 39.28
C GLU A 714 4.00 -16.97 38.20
N LEU A 715 3.27 -17.60 37.26
CA LEU A 715 3.89 -18.28 36.13
C LEU A 715 4.65 -17.31 35.23
N LYS A 716 4.08 -16.14 34.91
CA LYS A 716 4.76 -15.13 34.09
C LYS A 716 6.07 -14.66 34.72
N ASP A 717 6.04 -14.32 36.00
CA ASP A 717 7.21 -13.79 36.72
C ASP A 717 8.34 -14.83 36.78
N GLU A 718 8.04 -16.05 37.22
CA GLU A 718 9.04 -17.11 37.41
C GLU A 718 9.59 -17.66 36.09
N ILE A 719 8.74 -17.82 35.06
CA ILE A 719 9.22 -18.21 33.72
C ILE A 719 10.12 -17.11 33.15
N THR A 720 9.76 -15.84 33.33
CA THR A 720 10.58 -14.71 32.88
C THR A 720 11.94 -14.74 33.56
N GLN A 721 11.96 -14.86 34.89
CA GLN A 721 13.19 -14.93 35.66
C GLN A 721 14.07 -16.12 35.25
N ALA A 722 13.50 -17.32 35.13
CA ALA A 722 14.25 -18.51 34.75
C ALA A 722 14.93 -18.37 33.38
N LEU A 723 14.24 -17.77 32.41
CA LEU A 723 14.79 -17.57 31.06
C LEU A 723 15.84 -16.45 30.99
N GLU A 724 15.66 -15.37 31.74
CA GLU A 724 16.65 -14.28 31.86
C GLU A 724 17.94 -14.73 32.57
N GLU A 725 17.81 -15.51 33.64
CA GLU A 725 18.95 -16.01 34.41
C GLU A 725 19.76 -17.03 33.61
N GLN A 726 19.07 -18.06 33.09
CA GLN A 726 19.71 -19.21 32.44
C GLN A 726 20.20 -18.90 31.02
N PHE A 727 19.44 -18.13 30.24
CA PHE A 727 19.76 -17.88 28.83
C PHE A 727 20.14 -16.42 28.53
N GLY A 728 19.84 -15.47 29.43
CA GLY A 728 20.04 -14.04 29.14
C GLY A 728 19.12 -13.51 28.04
N ALA A 729 17.99 -14.20 27.81
CA ALA A 729 16.98 -13.78 26.87
C ALA A 729 16.24 -12.56 27.40
N GLN A 730 15.91 -11.61 26.54
CA GLN A 730 14.95 -10.57 26.86
C GLN A 730 13.55 -11.09 26.57
N ILE A 731 12.73 -11.18 27.60
CA ILE A 731 11.36 -11.67 27.48
C ILE A 731 10.45 -10.52 27.08
N ILE A 732 9.74 -10.69 25.97
CA ILE A 732 8.80 -9.70 25.45
C ILE A 732 7.41 -9.99 26.03
N ARG A 733 7.02 -11.27 26.08
CA ARG A 733 5.72 -11.70 26.56
C ARG A 733 5.75 -13.17 26.99
N VAL A 734 5.03 -13.48 28.05
CA VAL A 734 4.72 -14.84 28.49
C VAL A 734 3.21 -14.91 28.65
N ASP A 735 2.56 -15.82 27.92
CA ASP A 735 1.11 -16.02 27.97
C ASP A 735 0.83 -17.49 28.33
N PRO A 736 0.65 -17.79 29.62
CA PRO A 736 0.19 -19.11 30.06
C PRO A 736 -1.34 -19.18 29.90
N ILE A 737 -1.80 -20.18 29.15
CA ILE A 737 -3.21 -20.39 28.83
C ILE A 737 -3.62 -21.75 29.41
N THR A 738 -4.67 -21.74 30.23
CA THR A 738 -5.32 -22.97 30.67
C THR A 738 -6.26 -23.48 29.60
N GLU A 739 -6.22 -24.77 29.30
CA GLU A 739 -7.27 -25.35 28.46
C GLU A 739 -8.60 -25.40 29.23
N GLN A 740 -9.69 -25.12 28.52
CA GLN A 740 -11.03 -25.33 29.04
C GLN A 740 -11.22 -26.82 29.33
N THR A 741 -11.27 -27.14 30.63
CA THR A 741 -11.63 -28.48 31.07
C THR A 741 -13.14 -28.58 31.24
N GLU A 742 -13.69 -29.78 31.06
CA GLU A 742 -15.12 -30.06 31.31
C GLU A 742 -15.57 -29.64 32.73
N ILE A 743 -14.64 -29.62 33.69
CA ILE A 743 -14.86 -29.17 35.06
C ILE A 743 -15.09 -27.64 35.10
N MET A 744 -14.26 -26.84 34.42
CA MET A 744 -14.42 -25.38 34.37
C MET A 744 -15.76 -24.99 33.76
N ASP A 745 -16.14 -25.60 32.63
CA ASP A 745 -17.41 -25.31 31.96
C ASP A 745 -18.61 -25.66 32.84
N TYR A 746 -18.52 -26.76 33.59
CA TYR A 746 -19.58 -27.19 34.48
C TYR A 746 -19.73 -26.27 35.71
N VAL A 747 -18.63 -25.90 36.37
CA VAL A 747 -18.65 -25.01 37.54
C VAL A 747 -19.13 -23.61 37.17
N ASN A 748 -18.62 -23.05 36.07
CA ASN A 748 -19.08 -21.74 35.58
C ASN A 748 -20.58 -21.73 35.29
N LYS A 749 -21.10 -22.83 34.75
CA LYS A 749 -22.53 -22.96 34.50
C LYS A 749 -23.35 -23.05 35.79
N LEU A 750 -22.90 -23.82 36.77
CA LEU A 750 -23.55 -23.90 38.08
C LEU A 750 -23.59 -22.53 38.79
N MET A 751 -22.51 -21.75 38.73
CA MET A 751 -22.44 -20.41 39.34
C MET A 751 -23.34 -19.36 38.63
N GLY A 752 -23.65 -19.59 37.35
CA GLY A 752 -24.51 -18.73 36.54
C GLY A 752 -26.01 -18.95 36.76
N GLU A 753 -26.40 -20.07 37.35
CA GLU A 753 -27.81 -20.43 37.56
C GLU A 753 -28.25 -20.13 39.01
N VAL A 754 -29.50 -19.72 39.18
CA VAL A 754 -30.14 -19.51 40.50
C VAL A 754 -31.17 -20.62 40.69
N GLY A 755 -30.98 -21.44 41.72
CA GLY A 755 -31.94 -22.47 42.10
C GLY A 755 -32.98 -21.93 43.08
N SER A 756 -34.13 -22.59 43.17
CA SER A 756 -35.15 -22.33 44.19
C SER A 756 -35.55 -23.62 44.89
N PHE A 757 -35.86 -23.52 46.18
CA PHE A 757 -36.29 -24.65 47.00
C PHE A 757 -37.60 -24.35 47.70
N GLU A 758 -38.39 -25.40 47.94
CA GLU A 758 -39.64 -25.32 48.69
C GLU A 758 -39.79 -26.60 49.51
N CYS A 759 -39.85 -26.47 50.83
CA CYS A 759 -40.05 -27.60 51.73
C CYS A 759 -41.23 -27.38 52.68
N GLU A 760 -42.06 -28.40 52.81
CA GLU A 760 -43.21 -28.44 53.69
C GLU A 760 -42.86 -29.26 54.94
N VAL A 761 -42.94 -28.64 56.12
CA VAL A 761 -42.54 -29.25 57.38
C VAL A 761 -43.75 -29.46 58.28
N LEU A 762 -43.90 -30.68 58.78
CA LEU A 762 -44.89 -31.06 59.79
C LEU A 762 -44.22 -31.14 61.16
N SER A 763 -44.80 -30.47 62.16
CA SER A 763 -44.33 -30.51 63.54
C SER A 763 -44.43 -31.92 64.16
N LEU A 764 -43.45 -32.29 64.99
CA LEU A 764 -43.44 -33.50 65.85
C LEU A 764 -44.72 -33.69 66.68
N THR A 765 -45.34 -32.59 67.15
CA THR A 765 -46.52 -32.63 68.02
C THR A 765 -47.86 -32.64 67.24
N GLY A 766 -47.81 -32.71 65.91
CA GLY A 766 -48.96 -32.45 65.03
C GLY A 766 -49.26 -30.96 64.87
N GLY A 767 -49.95 -30.60 63.77
CA GLY A 767 -50.30 -29.23 63.40
C GLY A 767 -50.50 -29.05 61.90
N GLU A 768 -50.89 -27.84 61.47
CA GLU A 768 -50.87 -27.47 60.05
C GLU A 768 -49.43 -27.42 59.53
N PRO A 769 -49.18 -27.93 58.30
CA PRO A 769 -47.87 -27.88 57.70
C PRO A 769 -47.41 -26.45 57.42
N VAL A 770 -46.12 -26.21 57.58
CA VAL A 770 -45.49 -24.91 57.33
C VAL A 770 -44.58 -25.04 56.12
N THR A 771 -44.77 -24.17 55.14
CA THR A 771 -43.97 -24.13 53.91
C THR A 771 -42.85 -23.11 54.05
N PHE A 772 -41.61 -23.52 53.82
CA PHE A 772 -40.46 -22.65 53.64
C PHE A 772 -40.05 -22.63 52.17
N GLN A 773 -39.79 -21.46 51.63
CA GLN A 773 -39.32 -21.28 50.25
C GLN A 773 -38.20 -20.25 50.20
N GLY A 774 -37.23 -20.44 49.31
CA GLY A 774 -36.12 -19.52 49.10
C GLY A 774 -35.34 -19.81 47.82
N ASP A 775 -34.51 -18.87 47.42
CA ASP A 775 -33.60 -18.99 46.28
C ASP A 775 -32.18 -19.29 46.77
N PHE A 776 -31.38 -20.01 46.00
CA PHE A 776 -29.96 -20.24 46.29
C PHE A 776 -29.09 -20.01 45.07
N LYS A 777 -27.88 -19.50 45.32
CA LYS A 777 -26.84 -19.31 44.32
C LYS A 777 -25.56 -20.01 44.73
N ILE A 778 -24.92 -20.68 43.78
CA ILE A 778 -23.61 -21.32 43.95
C ILE A 778 -22.53 -20.24 43.78
N LEU A 779 -21.67 -20.10 44.79
CA LEU A 779 -20.58 -19.12 44.79
C LEU A 779 -19.28 -19.69 44.24
N GLY A 780 -19.09 -21.01 44.36
CA GLY A 780 -17.89 -21.70 43.91
C GLY A 780 -17.70 -23.02 44.65
N ILE A 781 -16.46 -23.51 44.64
CA ILE A 781 -16.05 -24.69 45.42
C ILE A 781 -15.49 -24.21 46.76
N GLU A 782 -15.96 -24.79 47.85
CA GLU A 782 -15.53 -24.41 49.20
C GLU A 782 -14.04 -24.76 49.39
N PRO A 783 -13.22 -23.88 50.00
CA PRO A 783 -11.82 -24.17 50.26
C PRO A 783 -11.62 -25.52 50.96
N ASN A 784 -10.64 -26.30 50.51
CA ASN A 784 -10.35 -27.67 50.96
C ASN A 784 -11.41 -28.75 50.66
N SER A 785 -12.52 -28.41 50.00
CA SER A 785 -13.59 -29.35 49.64
C SER A 785 -13.51 -29.87 48.20
N TRP A 786 -12.40 -29.60 47.50
CA TRP A 786 -12.20 -30.00 46.10
C TRP A 786 -12.34 -31.51 45.87
N TYR A 787 -11.82 -32.33 46.79
CA TYR A 787 -11.92 -33.78 46.70
C TYR A 787 -13.39 -34.26 46.77
N THR A 788 -14.19 -33.66 47.66
CA THR A 788 -15.63 -33.89 47.76
C THR A 788 -16.35 -33.53 46.48
N PHE A 789 -16.03 -32.36 45.90
CA PHE A 789 -16.57 -31.94 44.61
C PHE A 789 -16.19 -32.89 43.47
N GLN A 790 -14.93 -33.32 43.39
CA GLN A 790 -14.45 -34.23 42.35
C GLN A 790 -15.14 -35.61 42.41
N LEU A 791 -15.40 -36.14 43.61
CA LEU A 791 -16.17 -37.37 43.79
C LEU A 791 -17.64 -37.22 43.40
N ALA A 792 -18.24 -36.07 43.72
CA ALA A 792 -19.62 -35.79 43.39
C ALA A 792 -19.82 -35.48 41.89
N PHE A 793 -18.83 -34.89 41.23
CA PHE A 793 -18.89 -34.37 39.85
C PHE A 793 -19.43 -35.37 38.82
N PRO A 794 -18.95 -36.64 38.73
CA PRO A 794 -19.51 -37.62 37.80
C PRO A 794 -21.00 -37.89 38.02
N SER A 795 -21.43 -37.97 39.28
CA SER A 795 -22.82 -38.23 39.64
C SER A 795 -23.74 -37.04 39.33
N MET A 796 -23.23 -35.81 39.41
CA MET A 796 -23.96 -34.58 39.07
C MET A 796 -24.00 -34.32 37.54
N ARG A 797 -23.08 -34.94 36.78
CA ARG A 797 -23.01 -34.89 35.30
C ARG A 797 -23.90 -35.91 34.58
N GLN A 798 -24.01 -37.13 35.11
CA GLN A 798 -24.53 -38.32 34.40
C GLN A 798 -25.95 -38.25 33.77
N PRO A 799 -26.90 -37.36 34.13
CA PRO A 799 -28.21 -37.36 33.47
C PRO A 799 -28.23 -36.68 32.09
N LYS A 800 -27.15 -35.99 31.68
CA LYS A 800 -27.18 -35.08 30.51
C LYS A 800 -27.27 -35.80 29.16
N GLU A 801 -26.60 -36.93 28.96
CA GLU A 801 -26.56 -37.60 27.63
C GLU A 801 -27.90 -38.26 27.27
N LYS A 802 -28.52 -38.99 28.20
CA LYS A 802 -29.84 -39.61 27.99
C LYS A 802 -30.95 -38.57 27.77
N LEU A 803 -30.96 -37.48 28.55
CA LEU A 803 -31.93 -36.40 28.39
C LEU A 803 -31.74 -35.62 27.09
N TRP A 804 -30.51 -35.53 26.57
CA TRP A 804 -30.22 -34.87 25.29
C TRP A 804 -30.67 -35.71 24.09
N GLU A 805 -30.45 -37.03 24.13
CA GLU A 805 -30.98 -37.98 23.15
C GLU A 805 -32.52 -37.96 23.11
N GLU A 806 -33.16 -37.91 24.29
CA GLU A 806 -34.62 -37.85 24.43
C GLU A 806 -35.18 -36.49 23.95
N HIS A 807 -34.48 -35.39 24.23
CA HIS A 807 -34.83 -34.06 23.71
C HIS A 807 -34.70 -33.97 22.19
N GLU A 808 -33.63 -34.50 21.58
CA GLU A 808 -33.51 -34.52 20.11
C GLU A 808 -34.51 -35.49 19.46
N ALA A 809 -34.83 -36.63 20.09
CA ALA A 809 -35.90 -37.51 19.62
C ALA A 809 -37.26 -36.78 19.58
N LEU A 810 -37.62 -36.07 20.66
CA LEU A 810 -38.86 -35.30 20.77
C LEU A 810 -38.92 -34.12 19.81
N LYS A 811 -37.80 -33.44 19.57
CA LYS A 811 -37.70 -32.34 18.61
C LYS A 811 -37.87 -32.81 17.17
N ASN A 812 -37.30 -33.98 16.85
CA ASN A 812 -37.51 -34.63 15.56
C ASN A 812 -38.97 -35.08 15.38
N GLU A 813 -39.59 -35.62 16.43
CA GLU A 813 -41.02 -35.97 16.44
C GLU A 813 -41.91 -34.72 16.24
N TYR A 814 -41.61 -33.62 16.94
CA TYR A 814 -42.28 -32.34 16.78
C TYR A 814 -42.17 -31.80 15.34
N SER A 815 -40.95 -31.85 14.77
CA SER A 815 -40.69 -31.40 13.40
C SER A 815 -41.41 -32.26 12.35
N ASN A 816 -41.49 -33.57 12.57
CA ASN A 816 -42.21 -34.50 11.71
C ASN A 816 -43.74 -34.27 11.75
N LEU A 817 -44.29 -33.95 12.93
CA LEU A 817 -45.71 -33.64 13.11
C LEU A 817 -46.12 -32.30 12.50
N ILE A 818 -45.21 -31.32 12.41
CA ILE A 818 -45.45 -30.06 11.70
C ILE A 818 -45.40 -30.28 10.18
N LYS A 819 -44.46 -31.11 9.70
CA LYS A 819 -44.30 -31.41 8.25
C LYS A 819 -45.46 -32.22 7.66
N SER A 820 -46.21 -32.97 8.47
CA SER A 820 -47.35 -33.76 7.99
C SER A 820 -48.60 -32.93 7.66
N GLY A 821 -48.58 -31.62 7.89
CA GLY A 821 -49.61 -30.68 7.42
C GLY A 821 -50.93 -30.68 8.21
N ASP A 822 -51.12 -31.61 9.14
CA ASP A 822 -52.37 -31.77 9.90
C ASP A 822 -52.22 -31.24 11.34
N VAL A 823 -51.87 -29.95 11.45
CA VAL A 823 -51.57 -29.25 12.72
C VAL A 823 -52.82 -29.16 13.62
N GLY A 824 -54.01 -29.09 13.02
CA GLY A 824 -55.28 -29.02 13.75
C GLY A 824 -55.61 -30.29 14.54
N ASN A 825 -55.39 -31.46 13.96
CA ASN A 825 -55.67 -32.75 14.61
C ASN A 825 -54.60 -33.16 15.64
N ASN A 826 -53.39 -32.61 15.54
CA ASN A 826 -52.26 -32.97 16.41
C ASN A 826 -51.96 -31.93 17.50
N ARG A 827 -52.78 -30.89 17.66
CA ARG A 827 -52.56 -29.79 18.63
C ARG A 827 -52.31 -30.28 20.06
N ASN A 828 -53.13 -31.20 20.56
CA ASN A 828 -52.94 -31.80 21.89
C ASN A 828 -51.64 -32.63 22.02
N LYS A 829 -51.14 -33.22 20.93
CA LYS A 829 -49.84 -33.93 20.93
C LYS A 829 -48.69 -32.95 20.87
N LEU A 830 -48.80 -31.89 20.05
CA LEU A 830 -47.81 -30.82 19.96
C LEU A 830 -47.68 -30.07 21.29
N ASP A 831 -48.80 -29.78 21.96
CA ASP A 831 -48.82 -29.14 23.28
C ASP A 831 -48.21 -30.05 24.36
N LYS A 832 -48.45 -31.37 24.30
CA LYS A 832 -47.78 -32.34 25.18
C LYS A 832 -46.29 -32.44 24.94
N ILE A 833 -45.85 -32.48 23.67
CA ILE A 833 -44.42 -32.50 23.32
C ILE A 833 -43.76 -31.19 23.75
N HIS A 834 -44.43 -30.04 23.60
CA HIS A 834 -43.95 -28.76 24.12
C HIS A 834 -43.82 -28.76 25.65
N GLN A 835 -44.83 -29.26 26.37
CA GLN A 835 -44.77 -29.39 27.83
C GLN A 835 -43.62 -30.30 28.30
N ILE A 836 -43.34 -31.39 27.58
CA ILE A 836 -42.23 -32.30 27.90
C ILE A 836 -40.89 -31.65 27.57
N ILE A 837 -40.76 -30.94 26.46
CA ILE A 837 -39.55 -30.18 26.10
C ILE A 837 -39.26 -29.08 27.13
N ASP A 838 -40.30 -28.37 27.58
CA ASP A 838 -40.17 -27.33 28.61
C ASP A 838 -39.85 -27.93 29.99
N ALA A 839 -40.37 -29.11 30.32
CA ALA A 839 -39.99 -29.85 31.53
C ALA A 839 -38.51 -30.29 31.51
N ILE A 840 -38.04 -30.84 30.37
CA ILE A 840 -36.63 -31.26 30.18
C ILE A 840 -35.68 -30.05 30.20
N LYS A 841 -36.09 -28.89 29.67
CA LYS A 841 -35.30 -27.65 29.73
C LYS A 841 -35.14 -27.10 31.15
N ASN A 842 -36.14 -27.31 32.00
CA ASN A 842 -36.16 -26.82 33.38
C ASN A 842 -35.52 -27.78 34.39
N GLU A 843 -35.22 -29.03 34.02
CA GLU A 843 -34.52 -29.99 34.87
C GLU A 843 -33.00 -29.93 34.64
N TYR A 844 -32.31 -28.98 35.28
CA TYR A 844 -30.85 -29.03 35.38
C TYR A 844 -30.47 -30.00 36.51
N PRO A 845 -29.88 -31.18 36.22
CA PRO A 845 -29.80 -32.27 37.22
C PRO A 845 -28.87 -31.97 38.39
N GLY A 846 -27.88 -31.08 38.20
CA GLY A 846 -26.98 -30.62 39.27
C GLY A 846 -27.70 -29.75 40.29
N ILE A 847 -28.44 -28.72 39.83
CA ILE A 847 -29.20 -27.82 40.71
C ILE A 847 -30.34 -28.55 41.40
N ASN A 848 -31.04 -29.46 40.73
CA ASN A 848 -32.09 -30.25 41.37
C ASN A 848 -31.56 -31.16 42.49
N LYS A 849 -30.37 -31.73 42.35
CA LYS A 849 -29.73 -32.51 43.42
C LYS A 849 -29.36 -31.63 44.62
N ILE A 850 -28.80 -30.45 44.36
CA ILE A 850 -28.48 -29.46 45.39
C ILE A 850 -29.77 -28.99 46.10
N LYS A 851 -30.83 -28.71 45.34
CA LYS A 851 -32.16 -28.38 45.87
C LYS A 851 -32.68 -29.48 46.81
N ILE A 852 -32.70 -30.73 46.36
CA ILE A 852 -33.16 -31.86 47.18
C ILE A 852 -32.32 -32.02 48.45
N SER A 853 -31.01 -31.79 48.37
CA SER A 853 -30.13 -31.82 49.55
C SER A 853 -30.47 -30.72 50.56
N ILE A 854 -30.71 -29.50 50.08
CA ILE A 854 -31.16 -28.36 50.91
C ILE A 854 -32.51 -28.68 51.56
N GLU A 855 -33.50 -29.11 50.77
CA GLU A 855 -34.85 -29.45 51.24
C GLU A 855 -34.82 -30.57 52.28
N ASN A 856 -34.06 -31.64 52.05
CA ASN A 856 -33.92 -32.75 52.99
C ASN A 856 -33.22 -32.31 54.28
N SER A 857 -32.16 -31.50 54.20
CA SER A 857 -31.44 -31.00 55.39
C SER A 857 -32.34 -30.13 56.26
N ILE A 858 -33.01 -29.16 55.64
CA ILE A 858 -33.94 -28.26 56.33
C ILE A 858 -35.10 -29.05 56.93
N THR A 859 -35.70 -29.95 56.16
CA THR A 859 -36.83 -30.78 56.61
C THR A 859 -36.42 -31.66 57.78
N ALA A 860 -35.31 -32.41 57.68
CA ALA A 860 -34.84 -33.29 58.74
C ALA A 860 -34.52 -32.56 60.05
N LYS A 861 -33.99 -31.33 59.98
CA LYS A 861 -33.72 -30.51 61.17
C LYS A 861 -35.00 -29.91 61.75
N LEU A 862 -35.91 -29.41 60.92
CA LEU A 862 -37.14 -28.75 61.38
C LEU A 862 -38.26 -29.71 61.77
N GLU A 863 -38.32 -30.92 61.21
CA GLU A 863 -39.23 -31.98 61.66
C GLU A 863 -38.97 -32.34 63.12
N THR A 864 -37.73 -32.22 63.59
CA THR A 864 -37.38 -32.45 65.00
C THR A 864 -37.71 -31.29 65.95
N ALA A 865 -38.27 -30.19 65.43
CA ALA A 865 -38.70 -29.06 66.23
C ALA A 865 -40.13 -29.23 66.77
N LYS A 866 -40.38 -28.68 67.97
CA LYS A 866 -41.75 -28.59 68.53
C LYS A 866 -42.58 -27.58 67.75
N SER A 867 -43.90 -27.79 67.64
CA SER A 867 -44.84 -26.90 66.92
C SER A 867 -44.79 -25.44 67.39
N GLU A 868 -44.44 -25.22 68.65
CA GLU A 868 -44.33 -23.90 69.27
C GLU A 868 -43.15 -23.10 68.72
N LEU A 869 -42.05 -23.76 68.31
CA LEU A 869 -40.85 -23.15 67.72
C LEU A 869 -41.02 -22.87 66.21
N LEU A 870 -41.93 -23.59 65.56
CA LEU A 870 -42.34 -23.33 64.18
C LEU A 870 -43.40 -22.21 64.10
N ARG A 871 -43.87 -21.68 65.24
CA ARG A 871 -44.84 -20.57 65.36
C ARG A 871 -44.09 -19.29 65.71
N TYR A 872 -44.37 -18.21 65.00
CA TYR A 872 -43.66 -16.95 65.22
C TYR A 872 -44.34 -16.09 66.31
N THR A 873 -43.55 -15.55 67.25
CA THR A 873 -44.02 -14.60 68.26
C THR A 873 -43.37 -13.20 68.16
N ASP A 874 -42.13 -13.06 67.63
CA ASP A 874 -41.41 -11.78 67.44
C ASP A 874 -40.31 -11.80 66.33
N PHE A 875 -39.87 -10.61 65.87
CA PHE A 875 -39.03 -10.42 64.65
C PHE A 875 -37.61 -10.97 64.79
N GLU A 876 -37.08 -10.99 66.02
CA GLU A 876 -35.77 -11.55 66.32
C GLU A 876 -35.77 -13.08 66.17
N HIS A 877 -36.87 -13.74 66.52
CA HIS A 877 -37.04 -15.18 66.35
C HIS A 877 -37.01 -15.60 64.86
N LEU A 878 -37.59 -14.78 63.96
CA LEU A 878 -37.52 -15.03 62.50
C LEU A 878 -36.08 -14.89 61.99
N SER A 879 -35.40 -13.80 62.32
CA SER A 879 -34.02 -13.58 61.86
C SER A 879 -33.06 -14.68 62.33
N THR A 880 -33.29 -15.20 63.54
CA THR A 880 -32.49 -16.31 64.11
C THR A 880 -32.75 -17.61 63.35
N MET A 881 -34.02 -17.94 63.09
CA MET A 881 -34.40 -19.11 62.30
C MET A 881 -33.87 -19.05 60.87
N GLU A 882 -33.91 -17.88 60.21
CA GLU A 882 -33.34 -17.68 58.88
C GLU A 882 -31.82 -17.91 58.86
N SER A 883 -31.09 -17.45 59.88
CA SER A 883 -29.64 -17.68 60.01
C SER A 883 -29.30 -19.18 60.11
N TYR A 884 -30.06 -19.93 60.91
CA TYR A 884 -29.84 -21.38 61.05
C TYR A 884 -30.24 -22.17 59.81
N ILE A 885 -31.34 -21.81 59.14
CA ILE A 885 -31.73 -22.41 57.85
C ILE A 885 -30.63 -22.19 56.80
N ASN A 886 -30.07 -20.98 56.74
CA ASN A 886 -28.95 -20.67 55.85
C ASN A 886 -27.71 -21.52 56.19
N GLN A 887 -27.41 -21.68 57.47
CA GLN A 887 -26.28 -22.50 57.93
C GLN A 887 -26.48 -23.98 57.57
N TRP A 888 -27.63 -24.58 57.87
CA TRP A 888 -27.88 -26.01 57.61
C TRP A 888 -27.91 -26.34 56.12
N ALA A 889 -28.45 -25.44 55.31
CA ALA A 889 -28.41 -25.58 53.86
C ALA A 889 -26.97 -25.53 53.34
N ARG A 890 -26.17 -24.56 53.82
CA ARG A 890 -24.76 -24.42 53.45
C ARG A 890 -23.94 -25.64 53.85
N GLU A 891 -24.02 -26.09 55.10
CA GLU A 891 -23.30 -27.27 55.61
C GLU A 891 -23.63 -28.53 54.80
N SER A 892 -24.92 -28.77 54.51
CA SER A 892 -25.35 -29.95 53.73
C SER A 892 -24.76 -29.95 52.31
N VAL A 893 -24.71 -28.80 51.65
CA VAL A 893 -24.20 -28.70 50.27
C VAL A 893 -22.67 -28.80 50.23
N ILE A 894 -21.96 -28.24 51.21
CA ILE A 894 -20.51 -28.41 51.36
C ILE A 894 -20.17 -29.89 51.61
N GLU A 895 -20.84 -30.55 52.55
CA GLU A 895 -20.54 -31.94 52.91
C GLU A 895 -20.82 -32.92 51.77
N GLN A 896 -21.91 -32.72 51.03
CA GLN A 896 -22.33 -33.67 49.98
C GLN A 896 -21.69 -33.38 48.61
N TYR A 897 -21.42 -32.11 48.29
CA TYR A 897 -21.00 -31.70 46.95
C TYR A 897 -19.74 -30.84 46.93
N GLY A 898 -19.21 -30.41 48.09
CA GLY A 898 -18.04 -29.54 48.18
C GLY A 898 -18.26 -28.13 47.64
N LEU A 899 -19.52 -27.72 47.45
CA LEU A 899 -19.90 -26.44 46.86
C LEU A 899 -20.31 -25.43 47.93
N GLU A 900 -19.92 -24.19 47.73
CA GLU A 900 -20.32 -23.07 48.58
C GLU A 900 -21.58 -22.42 48.00
N ILE A 901 -22.59 -22.19 48.85
CA ILE A 901 -23.88 -21.61 48.45
C ILE A 901 -24.29 -20.44 49.33
N LYS A 902 -25.13 -19.57 48.75
CA LYS A 902 -25.82 -18.51 49.46
C LYS A 902 -27.32 -18.58 49.20
N ILE A 903 -28.11 -18.61 50.26
CA ILE A 903 -29.56 -18.49 50.18
C ILE A 903 -29.95 -17.01 50.19
N THR A 904 -30.95 -16.67 49.38
CA THR A 904 -31.58 -15.36 49.26
C THR A 904 -33.11 -15.52 49.23
N ASN A 905 -33.85 -14.48 49.61
CA ASN A 905 -35.33 -14.46 49.55
C ASN A 905 -36.04 -15.58 50.36
N LEU A 906 -35.47 -15.98 51.49
CA LEU A 906 -36.09 -16.96 52.37
C LEU A 906 -37.44 -16.44 52.91
N SER A 907 -38.48 -17.25 52.85
CA SER A 907 -39.81 -16.89 53.32
C SER A 907 -40.60 -18.11 53.82
N ARG A 908 -41.56 -17.88 54.72
CA ARG A 908 -42.38 -18.90 55.39
C ARG A 908 -43.86 -18.59 55.21
N SER A 909 -44.67 -19.61 54.90
CA SER A 909 -46.13 -19.49 54.87
C SER A 909 -46.74 -19.37 56.28
N ARG A 910 -47.79 -18.55 56.42
CA ARG A 910 -48.54 -18.39 57.69
C ARG A 910 -49.58 -19.50 57.85
N THR A 911 -49.74 -20.01 59.07
CA THR A 911 -50.82 -20.97 59.40
C THR A 911 -52.20 -20.30 59.38
N GLN A 912 -53.27 -21.08 59.28
CA GLN A 912 -54.65 -20.59 59.23
C GLN A 912 -55.09 -19.96 60.56
N GLU A 913 -54.59 -20.50 61.68
CA GLU A 913 -54.77 -19.92 63.02
C GLU A 913 -54.10 -18.55 63.13
N GLU A 914 -52.88 -18.40 62.61
CA GLU A 914 -52.14 -17.13 62.58
C GLU A 914 -52.84 -16.09 61.69
N LYS A 915 -53.37 -16.49 60.52
CA LYS A 915 -54.18 -15.60 59.66
C LYS A 915 -55.41 -15.09 60.41
N SER A 916 -56.12 -15.98 61.09
CA SER A 916 -57.31 -15.65 61.86
C SER A 916 -57.01 -14.71 63.04
N PHE A 917 -55.91 -14.96 63.76
CA PHE A 917 -55.46 -14.10 64.85
C PHE A 917 -55.01 -12.72 64.36
N TYR A 918 -54.29 -12.65 63.23
CA TYR A 918 -53.84 -11.39 62.65
C TYR A 918 -55.03 -10.53 62.19
N GLU A 919 -56.04 -11.15 61.56
CA GLU A 919 -57.28 -10.47 61.19
C GLU A 919 -58.06 -9.95 62.41
N ALA A 920 -58.13 -10.74 63.49
CA ALA A 920 -58.76 -10.33 64.74
C ALA A 920 -58.00 -9.19 65.42
N LYS A 921 -56.66 -9.26 65.46
CA LYS A 921 -55.79 -8.21 66.01
C LYS A 921 -55.88 -6.92 65.21
N ALA A 922 -55.91 -7.00 63.89
CA ALA A 922 -56.08 -5.84 63.02
C ALA A 922 -57.45 -5.16 63.23
N LYS A 923 -58.52 -5.95 63.41
CA LYS A 923 -59.86 -5.43 63.75
C LYS A 923 -59.87 -4.74 65.12
N LEU A 924 -59.23 -5.33 66.12
CA LEU A 924 -59.15 -4.78 67.48
C LEU A 924 -58.29 -3.50 67.55
N GLN A 925 -57.19 -3.46 66.80
CA GLN A 925 -56.35 -2.26 66.69
C GLN A 925 -57.11 -1.09 66.04
N ARG A 926 -57.87 -1.33 64.97
CA ARG A 926 -58.74 -0.30 64.36
C ARG A 926 -59.78 0.21 65.37
N ALA A 927 -60.47 -0.68 66.07
CA ALA A 927 -61.46 -0.29 67.07
C ALA A 927 -60.86 0.50 68.26
N ASN A 928 -59.64 0.18 68.69
CA ASN A 928 -58.94 0.93 69.73
C ASN A 928 -58.50 2.32 69.24
N LEU A 929 -58.04 2.44 67.99
CA LEU A 929 -57.66 3.71 67.38
C LEU A 929 -58.87 4.67 67.29
N ASP A 930 -60.02 4.15 66.86
CA ASP A 930 -61.26 4.93 66.77
C ASP A 930 -61.74 5.41 68.14
N LYS A 931 -61.58 4.57 69.18
CA LYS A 931 -61.95 4.90 70.56
C LYS A 931 -61.03 5.96 71.17
N GLU A 932 -59.73 5.92 70.88
CA GLU A 932 -58.78 6.93 71.37
C GLU A 932 -58.93 8.27 70.62
N LEU A 933 -59.21 8.26 69.31
CA LEU A 933 -59.55 9.46 68.54
C LEU A 933 -60.75 10.20 69.14
N ALA A 934 -61.83 9.48 69.47
CA ALA A 934 -63.02 10.07 70.07
C ALA A 934 -62.77 10.70 71.46
N LYS A 935 -61.83 10.15 72.25
CA LYS A 935 -61.45 10.74 73.55
C LYS A 935 -60.65 12.03 73.36
N ILE A 936 -59.70 12.04 72.42
CA ILE A 936 -58.87 13.22 72.14
C ILE A 936 -59.74 14.37 71.66
N GLU A 937 -60.71 14.12 70.77
CA GLU A 937 -61.65 15.14 70.30
C GLU A 937 -62.53 15.73 71.41
N ALA A 938 -62.90 14.92 72.41
CA ALA A 938 -63.66 15.40 73.56
C ALA A 938 -62.82 16.31 74.48
N ILE A 939 -61.57 15.93 74.73
CA ILE A 939 -60.60 16.70 75.54
C ILE A 939 -60.26 18.03 74.87
N ASP A 940 -60.11 18.05 73.54
CA ASP A 940 -59.80 19.28 72.79
C ASP A 940 -60.96 20.29 72.86
N LYS A 941 -62.21 19.82 72.75
CA LYS A 941 -63.39 20.69 72.94
C LYS A 941 -63.49 21.30 74.33
N GLU A 942 -63.20 20.51 75.36
CA GLU A 942 -63.24 20.98 76.75
C GLU A 942 -62.11 22.00 77.01
N SER A 943 -60.91 21.72 76.51
CA SER A 943 -59.74 22.62 76.60
C SER A 943 -60.00 23.95 75.89
N GLN A 944 -60.62 23.95 74.71
CA GLN A 944 -60.99 25.17 73.99
C GLN A 944 -62.05 26.01 74.73
N GLN A 945 -63.00 25.38 75.42
CA GLN A 945 -63.97 26.10 76.25
C GLN A 945 -63.32 26.74 77.49
N GLN A 946 -62.42 26.01 78.15
CA GLN A 946 -61.69 26.54 79.30
C GLN A 946 -60.77 27.71 78.90
N LEU A 947 -60.03 27.60 77.79
CA LEU A 947 -59.20 28.68 77.26
C LEU A 947 -60.00 29.96 76.95
N ARG A 948 -61.22 29.82 76.39
CA ARG A 948 -62.11 30.97 76.16
C ARG A 948 -62.58 31.63 77.46
N MET A 949 -62.84 30.84 78.50
CA MET A 949 -63.23 31.36 79.83
C MET A 949 -62.06 32.06 80.51
N TYR A 950 -60.85 31.49 80.46
CA TYR A 950 -59.63 32.11 81.00
C TYR A 950 -59.28 33.41 80.30
N SER A 951 -59.33 33.45 78.96
CA SER A 951 -59.04 34.68 78.19
C SER A 951 -59.97 35.83 78.57
N ARG A 952 -61.27 35.57 78.75
CA ARG A 952 -62.23 36.59 79.20
C ARG A 952 -61.95 37.10 80.61
N ARG A 953 -61.56 36.20 81.52
CA ARG A 953 -61.25 36.55 82.91
C ARG A 953 -59.99 37.41 83.01
N ASN A 954 -58.93 37.04 82.28
CA ASN A 954 -57.68 37.80 82.24
C ASN A 954 -57.87 39.18 81.61
N GLN A 955 -58.71 39.29 80.57
CA GLN A 955 -59.01 40.59 79.96
C GLN A 955 -59.72 41.52 80.94
N ALA A 956 -60.72 41.03 81.70
CA ALA A 956 -61.41 41.82 82.71
C ALA A 956 -60.46 42.28 83.84
N GLN A 957 -59.57 41.40 84.32
CA GLN A 957 -58.59 41.72 85.35
C GLN A 957 -57.52 42.72 84.86
N SER A 958 -57.09 42.64 83.60
CA SER A 958 -56.15 43.60 83.01
C SER A 958 -56.78 45.01 82.87
N GLU A 959 -58.05 45.09 82.50
CA GLU A 959 -58.78 46.38 82.47
C GLU A 959 -58.92 47.00 83.87
N GLU A 960 -59.13 46.17 84.89
CA GLU A 960 -59.18 46.61 86.29
C GLU A 960 -57.81 47.09 86.78
N LEU A 961 -56.74 46.36 86.44
CA LEU A 961 -55.37 46.74 86.76
C LEU A 961 -54.98 48.09 86.13
N ASN A 962 -55.34 48.32 84.87
CA ASN A 962 -55.08 49.60 84.20
C ASN A 962 -55.76 50.78 84.91
N LYS A 963 -56.99 50.60 85.42
CA LYS A 963 -57.67 51.65 86.20
C LYS A 963 -56.93 51.96 87.50
N LEU A 964 -56.42 50.94 88.18
CA LEU A 964 -55.64 51.14 89.41
C LEU A 964 -54.31 51.85 89.13
N TYR A 965 -53.64 51.53 88.01
CA TYR A 965 -52.44 52.24 87.58
C TYR A 965 -52.69 53.72 87.28
N GLU A 966 -53.80 54.04 86.59
CA GLU A 966 -54.18 55.44 86.37
C GLU A 966 -54.49 56.19 87.66
N GLN A 967 -55.13 55.53 88.64
CA GLN A 967 -55.41 56.12 89.95
C GLN A 967 -54.11 56.38 90.72
N ARG A 968 -53.19 55.42 90.74
CA ARG A 968 -51.85 55.59 91.34
C ARG A 968 -51.10 56.77 90.71
N ALA A 969 -51.11 56.87 89.38
CA ALA A 969 -50.45 57.96 88.67
C ALA A 969 -51.04 59.35 89.02
N LYS A 970 -52.36 59.44 89.24
CA LYS A 970 -53.03 60.67 89.67
C LYS A 970 -52.66 61.08 91.10
N ILE A 971 -52.52 60.11 92.01
CA ILE A 971 -52.19 60.39 93.42
C ILE A 971 -50.72 60.82 93.55
N ILE A 972 -49.80 60.17 92.83
CA ILE A 972 -48.37 60.54 92.83
C ILE A 972 -48.12 61.96 92.27
N ALA A 973 -49.02 62.49 91.43
CA ALA A 973 -48.87 63.80 90.81
C ALA A 973 -49.25 65.01 91.71
N ASN A 974 -49.90 64.79 92.87
CA ASN A 974 -50.27 65.86 93.81
C ASN A 974 -49.26 65.96 94.96
N SER A 975 -48.96 67.18 95.44
CA SER A 975 -47.81 67.47 96.34
C SER A 975 -48.06 67.25 97.85
N ASP A 976 -49.28 66.91 98.26
CA ASP A 976 -49.64 66.47 99.62
C ASP A 976 -50.00 64.98 99.57
N VAL A 977 -48.97 64.13 99.47
CA VAL A 977 -49.12 62.67 99.28
C VAL A 977 -49.40 61.97 100.61
N ASP A 978 -50.57 61.34 100.72
CA ASP A 978 -50.84 60.35 101.78
C ASP A 978 -50.21 59.01 101.38
N GLN A 979 -49.09 58.69 102.01
CA GLN A 979 -48.27 57.52 101.66
C GLN A 979 -49.00 56.20 101.92
N ASP A 980 -49.90 56.17 102.91
CA ASP A 980 -50.70 54.98 103.23
C ASP A 980 -51.69 54.64 102.11
N GLU A 981 -52.22 55.66 101.41
CA GLU A 981 -53.17 55.47 100.30
C GLU A 981 -52.45 54.93 99.04
N ILE A 982 -51.19 55.34 98.81
CA ILE A 982 -50.34 54.77 97.75
C ILE A 982 -49.98 53.31 98.05
N ASP A 983 -49.69 52.99 99.30
CA ASP A 983 -49.29 51.63 99.68
C ASP A 983 -50.47 50.64 99.59
N ASP A 984 -51.69 51.05 99.97
CA ASP A 984 -52.91 50.24 99.75
C ASP A 984 -53.21 50.03 98.26
N LEU A 985 -52.98 51.04 97.41
CA LEU A 985 -53.10 50.92 95.95
C LEU A 985 -52.03 50.00 95.37
N ASN A 986 -50.78 50.09 95.82
CA ASN A 986 -49.70 49.20 95.40
C ASN A 986 -49.99 47.76 95.81
N GLU A 987 -50.56 47.53 97.00
CA GLU A 987 -50.94 46.19 97.44
C GLU A 987 -52.05 45.60 96.57
N LYS A 988 -53.06 46.40 96.19
CA LYS A 988 -54.12 45.98 95.26
C LYS A 988 -53.60 45.69 93.86
N ILE A 989 -52.71 46.52 93.33
CA ILE A 989 -52.04 46.29 92.03
C ILE A 989 -51.24 44.99 92.07
N ASN A 990 -50.41 44.79 93.10
CA ASN A 990 -49.61 43.57 93.25
C ASN A 990 -50.46 42.31 93.40
N ARG A 991 -51.61 42.39 94.09
CA ARG A 991 -52.54 41.24 94.19
C ARG A 991 -53.11 40.89 92.81
N LEU A 992 -53.58 41.88 92.06
CA LEU A 992 -54.15 41.65 90.72
C LEU A 992 -53.08 41.21 89.69
N GLU A 993 -51.84 41.71 89.76
CA GLU A 993 -50.74 41.26 88.89
C GLU A 993 -50.33 39.80 89.15
N ASN A 994 -50.30 39.38 90.41
CA ASN A 994 -49.98 38.00 90.75
C ASN A 994 -51.15 37.03 90.47
N GLU A 995 -52.38 37.53 90.31
CA GLU A 995 -53.56 36.72 89.99
C GLU A 995 -53.77 36.48 88.48
N ILE A 996 -53.11 37.24 87.58
CA ILE A 996 -53.13 36.99 86.13
C ILE A 996 -52.06 35.93 85.81
N PRO A 997 -52.43 34.67 85.51
CA PRO A 997 -51.43 33.61 85.33
C PRO A 997 -50.73 33.72 83.97
N SER A 998 -49.40 33.79 83.95
CA SER A 998 -48.59 33.52 82.75
C SER A 998 -48.38 32.01 82.60
N PHE A 999 -48.99 31.37 81.62
CA PHE A 999 -48.80 29.92 81.40
C PHE A 999 -47.39 29.64 80.89
N SER A 1000 -46.58 28.96 81.71
CA SER A 1000 -45.29 28.34 81.34
C SER A 1000 -45.54 27.04 80.56
N LEU A 1001 -44.77 26.81 79.50
CA LEU A 1001 -44.78 25.60 78.66
C LEU A 1001 -44.34 24.31 79.40
N GLU A 1002 -44.00 24.38 80.67
CA GLU A 1002 -43.48 23.25 81.44
C GLU A 1002 -44.53 22.16 81.76
N ASP A 1003 -45.83 22.46 81.72
CA ASP A 1003 -46.88 21.45 81.97
C ASP A 1003 -47.25 20.59 80.74
N ALA A 1004 -46.78 20.93 79.54
CA ALA A 1004 -46.94 20.09 78.35
C ALA A 1004 -45.94 18.91 78.31
N GLY A 1005 -44.81 19.02 79.02
CA GLY A 1005 -43.76 17.99 79.06
C GLY A 1005 -44.13 16.73 79.85
N ASN A 1006 -45.04 16.83 80.82
CA ASN A 1006 -45.37 15.71 81.71
C ASN A 1006 -46.42 14.73 81.14
N SER A 1007 -46.99 15.00 79.96
CA SER A 1007 -47.99 14.11 79.33
C SER A 1007 -47.43 13.21 78.21
N ILE A 1008 -46.16 13.35 77.82
CA ILE A 1008 -45.54 12.54 76.75
C ILE A 1008 -44.78 11.31 77.29
N ASN A 1009 -44.36 11.31 78.57
CA ASN A 1009 -43.62 10.19 79.18
C ASN A 1009 -44.50 9.05 79.77
N ARG A 1010 -45.74 8.89 79.31
CA ARG A 1010 -46.63 7.77 79.73
C ARG A 1010 -47.02 6.81 78.60
N LEU A 1011 -46.38 6.89 77.44
CA LEU A 1011 -46.62 5.99 76.31
C LEU A 1011 -45.35 5.25 75.85
N GLU A 1012 -44.67 4.58 76.78
CA GLU A 1012 -43.81 3.45 76.43
C GLU A 1012 -44.26 2.20 77.20
N PRO A 1013 -44.67 1.11 76.50
CA PRO A 1013 -44.78 -0.18 77.15
C PRO A 1013 -43.38 -0.77 77.31
N THR A 1014 -42.93 -0.90 78.56
CA THR A 1014 -41.81 -1.77 78.93
C THR A 1014 -42.14 -3.22 78.56
N ARG A 1015 -41.40 -3.79 77.59
CA ARG A 1015 -41.36 -5.25 77.37
C ARG A 1015 -39.91 -5.72 77.34
N ASP A 1016 -39.66 -6.71 78.20
CA ASP A 1016 -38.41 -7.42 78.40
C ASP A 1016 -37.88 -8.01 77.09
N LYS A 1017 -36.70 -7.55 76.64
CA LYS A 1017 -36.08 -7.86 75.33
C LYS A 1017 -35.12 -9.07 75.36
N ARG A 1018 -35.09 -9.88 76.42
CA ARG A 1018 -34.04 -10.91 76.62
C ARG A 1018 -34.51 -12.35 76.69
N LYS A 1019 -35.81 -12.64 76.53
CA LYS A 1019 -36.35 -13.98 76.83
C LYS A 1019 -36.59 -14.89 75.61
N SER A 1020 -36.81 -14.38 74.40
CA SER A 1020 -37.24 -15.23 73.27
C SER A 1020 -36.11 -15.85 72.42
N ALA A 1021 -34.94 -15.21 72.35
CA ALA A 1021 -33.78 -15.75 71.62
C ALA A 1021 -33.16 -16.97 72.33
N LEU A 1022 -33.06 -16.92 73.68
CA LEU A 1022 -32.53 -18.01 74.50
C LEU A 1022 -33.39 -19.28 74.43
N ASP A 1023 -34.72 -19.15 74.27
CA ASP A 1023 -35.64 -20.29 74.20
C ASP A 1023 -35.51 -21.12 72.90
N PHE A 1024 -35.08 -20.54 71.78
CA PHE A 1024 -34.86 -21.29 70.52
C PHE A 1024 -33.55 -22.08 70.55
N GLU A 1025 -32.46 -21.44 70.98
CA GLU A 1025 -31.12 -22.03 71.07
C GLU A 1025 -31.07 -23.19 72.10
N GLU A 1026 -31.65 -23.00 73.30
CA GLU A 1026 -31.70 -24.04 74.34
C GLU A 1026 -32.58 -25.26 73.96
N GLN A 1027 -33.69 -25.05 73.23
CA GLN A 1027 -34.62 -26.14 72.91
C GLN A 1027 -34.23 -26.96 71.67
N MET A 1028 -33.50 -26.37 70.72
CA MET A 1028 -32.93 -27.08 69.57
C MET A 1028 -31.55 -27.69 69.86
N SER A 1029 -31.04 -27.55 71.10
CA SER A 1029 -29.68 -27.98 71.49
C SER A 1029 -28.57 -27.35 70.63
N LEU A 1030 -28.75 -26.08 70.25
CA LEU A 1030 -27.80 -25.33 69.40
C LEU A 1030 -26.87 -24.47 70.28
N PRO A 1031 -25.59 -24.30 69.91
CA PRO A 1031 -24.66 -23.46 70.68
C PRO A 1031 -25.06 -21.98 70.59
N SER A 1032 -25.00 -21.27 71.73
CA SER A 1032 -25.37 -19.86 71.85
C SER A 1032 -24.48 -18.94 70.99
N SER A 1033 -25.12 -18.06 70.22
CA SER A 1033 -24.51 -17.19 69.20
C SER A 1033 -23.67 -16.01 69.76
N GLU A 1034 -22.78 -16.24 70.73
CA GLU A 1034 -21.80 -15.22 71.18
C GLU A 1034 -20.48 -15.21 70.39
N LYS A 1035 -20.37 -16.04 69.34
CA LYS A 1035 -19.16 -16.09 68.49
C LYS A 1035 -19.53 -15.90 67.02
N ASN A 1036 -19.91 -14.68 66.65
CA ASN A 1036 -19.80 -14.13 65.30
C ASN A 1036 -20.09 -12.62 65.35
N GLN A 1037 -19.18 -11.85 65.96
CA GLN A 1037 -19.02 -10.44 65.61
C GLN A 1037 -17.91 -10.36 64.58
N GLU A 1038 -18.27 -10.15 63.30
CA GLU A 1038 -17.33 -9.62 62.32
C GLU A 1038 -17.05 -8.13 62.61
N PRO A 1039 -15.85 -7.65 62.26
CA PRO A 1039 -15.36 -6.35 62.70
C PRO A 1039 -15.99 -5.21 61.90
N ASP A 1040 -16.48 -4.21 62.64
CA ASP A 1040 -17.00 -2.94 62.15
C ASP A 1040 -15.89 -2.15 61.42
N PHE A 1041 -15.90 -2.18 60.09
CA PHE A 1041 -15.15 -1.25 59.24
C PHE A 1041 -15.99 -0.01 58.96
N SER A 1042 -16.07 0.88 59.95
CA SER A 1042 -16.42 2.29 59.75
C SER A 1042 -15.26 3.15 60.25
N GLY A 1043 -14.29 3.34 59.35
CA GLY A 1043 -13.17 4.26 59.57
C GLY A 1043 -13.62 5.71 59.39
N GLU A 1044 -13.77 6.43 60.50
CA GLU A 1044 -13.46 7.86 60.57
C GLU A 1044 -12.38 8.10 61.65
N PRO A 1045 -11.40 8.99 61.40
CA PRO A 1045 -10.14 9.02 62.12
C PRO A 1045 -10.29 9.68 63.50
N ARG A 1046 -9.99 8.91 64.57
CA ARG A 1046 -9.69 9.50 65.87
C ARG A 1046 -8.23 9.93 65.90
N ILE A 1047 -8.05 11.24 66.08
CA ILE A 1047 -6.82 11.88 66.54
C ILE A 1047 -6.37 11.18 67.83
N ILE A 1048 -5.18 10.59 67.81
CA ILE A 1048 -4.47 10.12 68.99
C ILE A 1048 -3.66 11.30 69.52
N ASN A 1049 -3.96 11.73 70.75
CA ASN A 1049 -2.96 12.32 71.63
C ASN A 1049 -2.62 11.25 72.67
N GLN A 1050 -1.37 10.77 72.63
CA GLN A 1050 -0.71 10.05 73.71
C GLN A 1050 0.21 11.02 74.44
N GLU A 1051 -0.12 11.30 75.69
CA GLU A 1051 0.77 11.58 76.84
C GLU A 1051 -0.09 11.10 78.03
N ASP A 1052 0.32 10.32 79.02
CA ASP A 1052 1.59 9.72 79.41
C ASP A 1052 1.25 8.69 80.53
N GLU A 1053 2.16 7.76 80.75
CA GLU A 1053 2.53 7.21 82.07
C GLU A 1053 1.45 7.02 83.18
N ILE A 1054 1.17 5.76 83.53
CA ILE A 1054 1.53 5.11 84.82
C ILE A 1054 0.76 3.78 84.98
N ILE A 1055 1.56 2.69 84.98
CA ILE A 1055 1.35 1.30 85.45
C ILE A 1055 0.41 0.39 84.64
#